data_AF-A0A7G7KJR6-F1
#
_entry.id   AF-A0A7G7KJR6-F1
#
_cell.length_a   1.000
_cell.length_b   1.000
_cell.length_c   1.000
_cell.angle_alpha   90.00
_cell.angle_beta   90.00
_cell.angle_gamma   90.00
#
_symmetry.space_group_name_H-M   'P 1'
#
loop_
_entity.id
_entity.type
_entity.pdbx_description
1 polymer ?
#
loop_
_entity_poly.entity_id
_entity_poly.type
_entity_poly.pdbx_seq_one_letter_code
_entity_poly.pdbx_strand_id
1 'polypeptide(L)'
;MGKPKRNSGGFSAAKPATAPKQQITKRSADQAAKEQQAVALINQGKLQEAEAIYKDLISAGTNNHIVYGNLAAICGMQGRFDELVELLKKALQLNPNFPDAHNNLGNALKDQGDLDAAIASFNTALQLKPNFPDAHNNLGNALKDQGDLDAAIASYNTALQLKPNFPDAHNNLGNALKDHGDLDAAIASYNTALQLKPNFPEAHNNLGNALKDHGDLDAAIASYNNALQLKPNYPEAHNNLGNALKDHGDLDAAIASYNNALQHKPNYPEAHYNLGNALKDHGDLDAAIASYNTALQLKPNYPEAHNNLGNVLKNQGDLDAAIASYNTALQLKPNYPEAHNNLGNALKDHGDLDAAIASYKTALQFKPNYPEVHYNLGNALKDHGDLDAAIASYNTALQLKPNYTDVHWNSSLTMLLGGDYKNGWEKYEWRSKKKKTPSKPHAQPQCSLWDGLKPDTSSQVLLVSEQGLGDTLQFMRYAIALREQGASVSFCAQPKLHSLIKTSGIDPSPLTPQQANKINDGQWIPLLSVPRHLEVNPDNPVITEPYIKTTDELIDKWKGIFSTEQRPIIGINWQGNPKTEKTGLRGRSLALEAFAPVTTNRHISLLSLQKGFGSEQLETCPFRDRFVSCQPQVDETWDFLETAAIIDNCDLVITSDTAVAHLAGGMGKTTWLLLHKVPDWRWGLEGDTTFWYPSMRLFRQRERGNWDEVLERVAEALQEQFPGLSAAESGSAQPKQAEAASTSPKPLTEIQAPISLGELIDKITILQIKSNHLQGKALENVQKERSALQQTLDALDLQVDPKLIQRLKEVNQDLWLIEDAIRDQERQKNFGETFIRLARSVYQQNDRRSIIKREINTTYGSSLVEEKAYQDY
;
A
#
# COMPACT_ATOMS: atom_id res chain seq x y z
N MET A 1 -31.64 29.25 5.97
CA MET A 1 -30.50 30.13 6.32
C MET A 1 -30.71 30.68 7.71
N GLY A 2 -30.08 30.08 8.72
CA GLY A 2 -29.97 30.65 10.07
C GLY A 2 -28.54 30.45 10.51
N LYS A 3 -27.81 31.54 10.78
CA LYS A 3 -26.45 31.46 11.34
C LYS A 3 -26.51 30.69 12.67
N PRO A 4 -25.58 29.76 12.95
CA PRO A 4 -25.55 29.10 14.24
C PRO A 4 -25.24 30.15 15.31
N LYS A 5 -26.15 30.33 16.26
CA LYS A 5 -25.88 31.08 17.49
C LYS A 5 -24.81 30.29 18.26
N ARG A 6 -23.60 30.85 18.39
CA ARG A 6 -22.68 30.42 19.46
C ARG A 6 -23.41 30.60 20.79
N ASN A 7 -23.44 29.56 21.63
CA ASN A 7 -24.04 29.62 22.97
C ASN A 7 -23.29 30.65 23.83
N SER A 8 -23.82 31.87 23.93
CA SER A 8 -23.31 32.98 24.74
C SER A 8 -23.82 32.93 26.19
N GLY A 9 -23.79 31.74 26.81
CA GLY A 9 -24.28 31.54 28.19
C GLY A 9 -23.38 32.13 29.30
N GLY A 10 -22.24 32.73 28.96
CA GLY A 10 -21.20 33.12 29.94
C GLY A 10 -21.28 34.56 30.47
N PHE A 11 -22.12 35.43 29.90
CA PHE A 11 -22.17 36.83 30.30
C PHE A 11 -23.32 37.10 31.27
N SER A 12 -22.97 37.27 32.55
CA SER A 12 -23.93 37.68 33.60
C SER A 12 -24.25 39.16 33.43
N ALA A 13 -25.53 39.50 33.29
CA ALA A 13 -25.99 40.89 33.40
C ALA A 13 -25.97 41.31 34.87
N ALA A 14 -25.49 42.52 35.15
CA ALA A 14 -25.44 43.02 36.52
C ALA A 14 -26.84 43.21 37.08
N LYS A 15 -27.11 42.65 38.27
CA LYS A 15 -28.38 42.89 38.97
C LYS A 15 -28.48 44.38 39.33
N PRO A 16 -29.66 45.01 39.18
CA PRO A 16 -29.83 46.41 39.54
C PRO A 16 -29.57 46.60 41.05
N ALA A 17 -28.66 47.51 41.39
CA ALA A 17 -28.36 47.86 42.77
C ALA A 17 -29.52 48.66 43.39
N THR A 18 -30.01 48.26 44.56
CA THR A 18 -30.91 49.10 45.37
C THR A 18 -30.10 50.20 46.04
N ALA A 19 -30.10 51.39 45.45
CA ALA A 19 -29.40 52.55 45.99
C ALA A 19 -30.04 53.04 47.32
N PRO A 20 -29.23 53.46 48.32
CA PRO A 20 -29.75 54.11 49.52
C PRO A 20 -30.32 55.49 49.18
N LYS A 21 -31.48 55.82 49.76
CA LYS A 21 -32.21 57.08 49.52
C LYS A 21 -31.38 58.30 49.97
N GLN A 22 -30.73 58.98 49.03
CA GLN A 22 -30.29 60.37 49.15
C GLN A 22 -30.67 61.17 47.90
N GLN A 23 -30.91 62.47 48.08
CA GLN A 23 -31.57 63.40 47.15
C GLN A 23 -31.18 63.21 45.67
N ILE A 24 -32.14 62.73 44.87
CA ILE A 24 -32.03 62.55 43.42
C ILE A 24 -32.35 63.89 42.73
N THR A 25 -31.39 64.42 41.95
CA THR A 25 -31.65 65.56 41.04
C THR A 25 -32.53 65.10 39.87
N LYS A 26 -33.29 66.01 39.24
CA LYS A 26 -34.18 65.69 38.10
C LYS A 26 -33.45 64.97 36.94
N ARG A 27 -32.15 65.27 36.75
CA ARG A 27 -31.27 64.62 35.77
C ARG A 27 -30.91 63.18 36.13
N SER A 28 -30.69 62.87 37.41
CA SER A 28 -30.41 61.49 37.87
C SER A 28 -31.66 60.60 37.88
N ALA A 29 -32.87 61.15 38.04
CA ALA A 29 -34.11 60.39 37.94
C ALA A 29 -34.37 59.91 36.49
N ASP A 30 -34.09 60.79 35.51
CA ASP A 30 -34.27 60.49 34.08
C ASP A 30 -33.28 59.42 33.60
N GLN A 31 -32.02 59.47 34.06
CA GLN A 31 -31.02 58.43 33.80
C GLN A 31 -31.43 57.07 34.39
N ALA A 32 -31.91 57.02 35.63
CA ALA A 32 -32.36 55.78 36.26
C ALA A 32 -33.58 55.15 35.55
N ALA A 33 -34.51 55.97 35.05
CA ALA A 33 -35.65 55.49 34.26
C ALA A 33 -35.20 54.87 32.92
N LYS A 34 -34.25 55.51 32.23
CA LYS A 34 -33.63 54.98 31.01
C LYS A 34 -32.89 53.66 31.27
N GLU A 35 -32.18 53.53 32.38
CA GLU A 35 -31.52 52.27 32.78
C GLU A 35 -32.53 51.14 32.96
N GLN A 36 -33.63 51.38 33.69
CA GLN A 36 -34.69 50.38 33.87
C GLN A 36 -35.35 49.99 32.55
N GLN A 37 -35.58 50.95 31.65
CA GLN A 37 -36.08 50.69 30.31
C GLN A 37 -35.12 49.80 29.51
N ALA A 38 -33.81 50.07 29.54
CA ALA A 38 -32.82 49.27 28.84
C ALA A 38 -32.75 47.83 29.36
N VAL A 39 -32.85 47.63 30.68
CA VAL A 39 -32.92 46.28 31.28
C VAL A 39 -34.19 45.54 30.82
N ALA A 40 -35.34 46.22 30.79
CA ALA A 40 -36.58 45.61 30.30
C ALA A 40 -36.48 45.19 28.82
N LEU A 41 -35.81 45.99 27.99
CA LEU A 41 -35.55 45.69 26.59
C LEU A 41 -34.61 44.48 26.41
N ILE A 42 -33.57 44.35 27.25
CA ILE A 42 -32.72 43.14 27.28
C ILE A 42 -33.57 41.90 27.57
N ASN A 43 -34.44 41.98 28.58
CA ASN A 43 -35.31 40.85 28.95
C ASN A 43 -36.32 40.48 27.86
N GLN A 44 -36.65 41.42 26.96
CA GLN A 44 -37.49 41.19 25.78
C GLN A 44 -36.68 40.75 24.53
N GLY A 45 -35.36 40.62 24.63
CA GLY A 45 -34.48 40.27 23.51
C GLY A 45 -34.20 41.43 22.53
N LYS A 46 -34.60 42.66 22.87
CA LYS A 46 -34.43 43.86 22.04
C LYS A 46 -33.07 44.51 22.30
N LEU A 47 -32.01 43.77 21.99
CA LEU A 47 -30.63 44.15 22.33
C LEU A 47 -30.18 45.47 21.68
N GLN A 48 -30.59 45.74 20.45
CA GLN A 48 -30.23 46.97 19.72
C GLN A 48 -30.85 48.23 20.35
N GLU A 49 -32.10 48.13 20.79
CA GLU A 49 -32.80 49.23 21.47
C GLU A 49 -32.17 49.49 22.85
N ALA A 50 -31.84 48.43 23.60
CA ALA A 50 -31.15 48.56 24.87
C ALA A 50 -29.74 49.16 24.73
N GLU A 51 -29.00 48.74 23.69
CA GLU A 51 -27.67 49.24 23.38
C GLU A 51 -27.67 50.75 23.11
N ALA A 52 -28.62 51.23 22.32
CA ALA A 52 -28.78 52.64 22.01
C ALA A 52 -29.01 53.47 23.29
N ILE A 53 -29.82 52.97 24.23
CA ILE A 53 -30.06 53.65 25.51
C ILE A 53 -28.79 53.71 26.36
N TYR A 54 -28.01 52.62 26.45
CA TYR A 54 -26.77 52.64 27.21
C TYR A 54 -25.70 53.56 26.58
N LYS A 55 -25.61 53.62 25.24
CA LYS A 55 -24.73 54.56 24.54
C LYS A 55 -25.14 56.02 24.76
N ASP A 56 -26.44 56.31 24.79
CA ASP A 56 -26.96 57.65 25.13
C ASP A 56 -26.60 58.03 26.58
N LEU A 57 -26.76 57.10 27.53
CA LEU A 57 -26.38 57.31 28.93
C LEU A 57 -24.88 57.59 29.11
N ILE A 58 -24.02 56.86 28.39
CA ILE A 58 -22.56 57.10 28.37
C ILE A 58 -22.25 58.46 27.75
N SER A 59 -22.85 58.80 26.62
CA SER A 59 -22.66 60.10 25.94
C SER A 59 -23.12 61.28 26.80
N ALA A 60 -24.13 61.08 27.65
CA ALA A 60 -24.62 62.06 28.62
C ALA A 60 -23.71 62.22 29.87
N GLY A 61 -22.59 61.48 29.93
CA GLY A 61 -21.57 61.58 30.97
C GLY A 61 -21.83 60.75 32.23
N THR A 62 -22.51 59.59 32.13
CA THR A 62 -22.71 58.73 33.30
C THR A 62 -21.40 58.13 33.81
N ASN A 63 -21.25 58.10 35.13
CA ASN A 63 -20.18 57.39 35.85
C ASN A 63 -20.68 56.07 36.47
N ASN A 64 -21.87 55.61 36.10
CA ASN A 64 -22.44 54.37 36.60
C ASN A 64 -21.75 53.15 35.96
N HIS A 65 -20.87 52.48 36.69
CA HIS A 65 -20.16 51.27 36.24
C HIS A 65 -21.09 50.15 35.73
N ILE A 66 -22.34 50.09 36.23
CA ILE A 66 -23.35 49.11 35.80
C ILE A 66 -23.76 49.35 34.33
N VAL A 67 -23.84 50.61 33.89
CA VAL A 67 -24.15 50.96 32.48
C VAL A 67 -23.08 50.42 31.55
N TYR A 68 -21.80 50.62 31.90
CA TYR A 68 -20.67 50.09 31.12
C TYR A 68 -20.67 48.55 31.13
N GLY A 69 -20.92 47.92 32.27
CA GLY A 69 -21.01 46.46 32.40
C GLY A 69 -22.16 45.84 31.59
N ASN A 70 -23.32 46.48 31.56
CA ASN A 70 -24.47 46.00 30.80
C ASN A 70 -24.30 46.22 29.29
N LEU A 71 -23.70 47.34 28.87
CA LEU A 71 -23.34 47.54 27.46
C LEU A 71 -22.27 46.53 27.02
N ALA A 72 -21.27 46.27 27.86
CA ALA A 72 -20.29 45.21 27.67
C ALA A 72 -20.98 43.86 27.43
N ALA A 73 -21.92 43.46 28.29
CA ALA A 73 -22.66 42.21 28.12
C ALA A 73 -23.39 42.13 26.76
N ILE A 74 -23.99 43.24 26.30
CA ILE A 74 -24.60 43.30 24.95
C ILE A 74 -23.56 43.12 23.85
N CYS A 75 -22.41 43.79 23.94
CA CYS A 75 -21.31 43.62 22.98
C CYS A 75 -20.84 42.16 22.94
N GLY A 76 -20.70 41.50 24.09
CA GLY A 76 -20.37 40.08 24.19
C GLY A 76 -21.41 39.18 23.51
N MET A 77 -22.71 39.42 23.73
CA MET A 77 -23.78 38.67 23.05
C MET A 77 -23.78 38.86 21.53
N GLN A 78 -23.27 39.99 21.03
CA GLN A 78 -23.15 40.30 19.60
C GLN A 78 -21.78 39.90 19.02
N GLY A 79 -20.86 39.36 19.82
CA GLY A 79 -19.51 38.95 19.39
C GLY A 79 -18.53 40.11 19.16
N ARG A 80 -18.81 41.30 19.72
CA ARG A 80 -17.93 42.48 19.63
C ARG A 80 -16.96 42.50 20.82
N PHE A 81 -15.98 41.61 20.78
CA PHE A 81 -15.11 41.30 21.92
C PHE A 81 -14.13 42.44 22.29
N ASP A 82 -13.61 43.18 21.31
CA ASP A 82 -12.71 44.31 21.59
C ASP A 82 -13.45 45.43 22.34
N GLU A 83 -14.67 45.78 21.89
CA GLU A 83 -15.53 46.74 22.59
C GLU A 83 -15.94 46.24 23.98
N LEU A 84 -16.26 44.94 24.11
CA LEU A 84 -16.58 44.29 25.38
C LEU A 84 -15.44 44.48 26.41
N VAL A 85 -14.21 44.19 26.02
CA VAL A 85 -13.03 44.29 26.91
C VAL A 85 -12.82 45.73 27.38
N GLU A 86 -12.88 46.70 26.46
CA GLU A 86 -12.69 48.11 26.81
C GLU A 86 -13.80 48.65 27.73
N LEU A 87 -15.05 48.26 27.48
CA LEU A 87 -16.19 48.60 28.34
C LEU A 87 -16.08 47.96 29.74
N LEU A 88 -15.61 46.71 29.83
CA LEU A 88 -15.38 46.03 31.10
C LEU A 88 -14.22 46.68 31.88
N LYS A 89 -13.09 46.98 31.22
CA LYS A 89 -12.00 47.75 31.84
C LYS A 89 -12.51 49.09 32.35
N LYS A 90 -13.35 49.79 31.58
CA LYS A 90 -13.93 51.06 32.03
C LYS A 90 -14.87 50.88 33.23
N ALA A 91 -15.70 49.85 33.25
CA ALA A 91 -16.54 49.51 34.40
C ALA A 91 -15.69 49.24 35.65
N LEU A 92 -14.59 48.50 35.51
CA LEU A 92 -13.67 48.16 36.59
C LEU A 92 -12.82 49.35 37.05
N GLN A 93 -12.49 50.31 36.18
CA GLN A 93 -11.89 51.59 36.56
C GLN A 93 -12.83 52.42 37.43
N LEU A 94 -14.13 52.40 37.12
CA LEU A 94 -15.15 53.14 37.87
C LEU A 94 -15.52 52.43 39.19
N ASN A 95 -15.48 51.10 39.22
CA ASN A 95 -15.66 50.30 40.42
C ASN A 95 -14.87 48.97 40.34
N PRO A 96 -13.70 48.88 41.03
CA PRO A 96 -12.91 47.65 41.06
C PRO A 96 -13.60 46.47 41.76
N ASN A 97 -14.56 46.73 42.65
CA ASN A 97 -15.28 45.72 43.43
C ASN A 97 -16.54 45.23 42.69
N PHE A 98 -16.37 44.79 41.44
CA PHE A 98 -17.46 44.36 40.58
C PHE A 98 -17.23 42.93 40.07
N PRO A 99 -17.61 41.89 40.84
CA PRO A 99 -17.26 40.49 40.53
C PRO A 99 -17.82 40.00 39.19
N ASP A 100 -19.04 40.40 38.80
CA ASP A 100 -19.60 40.02 37.49
C ASP A 100 -18.78 40.60 36.32
N ALA A 101 -18.23 41.81 36.46
CA ALA A 101 -17.36 42.39 35.42
C ALA A 101 -16.00 41.68 35.34
N HIS A 102 -15.42 41.29 36.47
CA HIS A 102 -14.19 40.47 36.49
C HIS A 102 -14.41 39.09 35.85
N ASN A 103 -15.53 38.42 36.16
CA ASN A 103 -15.89 37.16 35.51
C ASN A 103 -16.10 37.32 34.00
N ASN A 104 -16.84 38.35 33.58
CA ASN A 104 -17.09 38.62 32.16
C ASN A 104 -15.79 39.01 31.42
N LEU A 105 -14.86 39.71 32.09
CA LEU A 105 -13.56 40.05 31.54
C LEU A 105 -12.70 38.79 31.38
N GLY A 106 -12.71 37.88 32.36
CA GLY A 106 -12.05 36.59 32.26
C GLY A 106 -12.51 35.78 31.06
N ASN A 107 -13.83 35.72 30.82
CA ASN A 107 -14.39 35.05 29.64
C ASN A 107 -13.89 35.69 28.33
N ALA A 108 -13.87 37.01 28.24
CA ALA A 108 -13.40 37.72 27.06
C ALA A 108 -11.90 37.49 26.79
N LEU A 109 -11.07 37.50 27.83
CA LEU A 109 -9.62 37.25 27.74
C LEU A 109 -9.33 35.81 27.34
N LYS A 110 -10.08 34.84 27.87
CA LYS A 110 -9.99 33.44 27.48
C LYS A 110 -10.30 33.27 25.99
N ASP A 111 -11.35 33.91 25.50
CA ASP A 111 -11.71 33.89 24.07
C ASP A 111 -10.64 34.57 23.18
N GLN A 112 -9.87 35.52 23.72
CA GLN A 112 -8.70 36.13 23.08
C GLN A 112 -7.43 35.26 23.18
N GLY A 113 -7.46 34.17 23.94
CA GLY A 113 -6.32 33.27 24.15
C GLY A 113 -5.36 33.70 25.28
N ASP A 114 -5.64 34.80 25.99
CA ASP A 114 -4.86 35.24 27.14
C ASP A 114 -5.35 34.51 28.41
N LEU A 115 -4.92 33.25 28.54
CA LEU A 115 -5.36 32.37 29.62
C LEU A 115 -4.91 32.85 31.01
N ASP A 116 -3.70 33.42 31.13
CA ASP A 116 -3.17 33.91 32.40
C ASP A 116 -3.98 35.12 32.90
N ALA A 117 -4.27 36.09 32.02
CA ALA A 117 -5.09 37.24 32.38
C ALA A 117 -6.56 36.85 32.65
N ALA A 118 -7.07 35.84 31.93
CA ALA A 118 -8.39 35.28 32.18
C ALA A 118 -8.48 34.68 33.60
N ILE A 119 -7.53 33.82 33.97
CA ILE A 119 -7.45 33.18 35.29
C ILE A 119 -7.31 34.22 36.40
N ALA A 120 -6.46 35.24 36.22
CA ALA A 120 -6.32 36.34 37.18
C ALA A 120 -7.64 37.09 37.39
N SER A 121 -8.39 37.33 36.31
CA SER A 121 -9.70 38.00 36.37
C SER A 121 -10.74 37.12 37.09
N PHE A 122 -10.81 35.82 36.81
CA PHE A 122 -11.70 34.90 37.52
C PHE A 122 -11.35 34.80 39.02
N ASN A 123 -10.06 34.70 39.36
CA ASN A 123 -9.61 34.70 40.74
C ASN A 123 -10.01 35.98 41.47
N THR A 124 -9.92 37.15 40.81
CA THR A 124 -10.38 38.42 41.39
C THR A 124 -11.90 38.41 41.61
N ALA A 125 -12.67 37.87 40.66
CA ALA A 125 -14.12 37.69 40.83
C ALA A 125 -14.45 36.81 42.04
N LEU A 126 -13.69 35.72 42.24
CA LEU A 126 -13.87 34.76 43.33
C LEU A 126 -13.37 35.29 44.68
N GLN A 127 -12.35 36.15 44.71
CA GLN A 127 -11.93 36.86 45.92
C GLN A 127 -13.04 37.81 46.40
N LEU A 128 -13.68 38.53 45.47
CA LEU A 128 -14.78 39.45 45.77
C LEU A 128 -16.09 38.70 46.10
N LYS A 129 -16.30 37.53 45.50
CA LYS A 129 -17.50 36.70 45.68
C LYS A 129 -17.14 35.20 45.63
N PRO A 130 -16.77 34.59 46.78
CA PRO A 130 -16.36 33.18 46.81
C PRO A 130 -17.46 32.20 46.39
N ASN A 131 -18.73 32.52 46.69
CA ASN A 131 -19.90 31.73 46.32
C ASN A 131 -20.41 32.12 44.93
N PHE A 132 -19.56 31.96 43.91
CA PHE A 132 -19.89 32.29 42.51
C PHE A 132 -19.69 31.06 41.59
N PRO A 133 -20.70 30.17 41.49
CA PRO A 133 -20.61 28.94 40.72
C PRO A 133 -20.16 29.13 39.27
N ASP A 134 -20.69 30.16 38.59
CA ASP A 134 -20.35 30.43 37.19
C ASP A 134 -18.87 30.83 37.04
N ALA A 135 -18.31 31.60 37.98
CA ALA A 135 -16.90 31.97 37.97
C ALA A 135 -15.97 30.78 38.27
N HIS A 136 -16.37 29.86 39.17
CA HIS A 136 -15.64 28.61 39.40
C HIS A 136 -15.67 27.71 38.15
N ASN A 137 -16.81 27.59 37.47
CA ASN A 137 -16.89 26.84 36.21
C ASN A 137 -16.04 27.48 35.10
N ASN A 138 -16.07 28.81 34.97
CA ASN A 138 -15.27 29.51 33.95
C ASN A 138 -13.77 29.46 34.23
N LEU A 139 -13.37 29.55 35.51
CA LEU A 139 -12.01 29.31 35.95
C LEU A 139 -11.56 27.89 35.58
N GLY A 140 -12.40 26.89 35.85
CA GLY A 140 -12.12 25.50 35.45
C GLY A 140 -11.88 25.36 33.94
N ASN A 141 -12.69 26.03 33.11
CA ASN A 141 -12.50 26.02 31.66
C ASN A 141 -11.16 26.64 31.23
N ALA A 142 -10.74 27.74 31.87
CA ALA A 142 -9.46 28.38 31.56
C ALA A 142 -8.26 27.53 32.01
N LEU A 143 -8.33 26.91 33.19
CA LEU A 143 -7.30 26.00 33.71
C LEU A 143 -7.16 24.75 32.84
N LYS A 144 -8.27 24.18 32.38
CA LYS A 144 -8.28 23.06 31.43
C LYS A 144 -7.57 23.44 30.13
N ASP A 145 -7.89 24.61 29.57
CA ASP A 145 -7.24 25.11 28.35
C ASP A 145 -5.75 25.42 28.56
N GLN A 146 -5.34 25.73 29.80
CA GLN A 146 -3.93 25.87 30.20
C GLN A 146 -3.22 24.51 30.41
N GLY A 147 -3.97 23.41 30.51
CA GLY A 147 -3.46 22.06 30.76
C GLY A 147 -3.36 21.68 32.24
N ASP A 148 -3.77 22.56 33.17
CA ASP A 148 -3.84 22.25 34.60
C ASP A 148 -5.17 21.53 34.92
N LEU A 149 -5.19 20.23 34.62
CA LEU A 149 -6.39 19.40 34.73
C LEU A 149 -6.85 19.23 36.19
N ASP A 150 -5.92 19.11 37.14
CA ASP A 150 -6.23 18.96 38.57
C ASP A 150 -6.93 20.22 39.12
N ALA A 151 -6.38 21.41 38.83
CA ALA A 151 -6.98 22.65 39.26
C ALA A 151 -8.33 22.91 38.55
N ALA A 152 -8.46 22.50 37.29
CA ALA A 152 -9.72 22.56 36.56
C ALA A 152 -10.81 21.71 37.24
N ILE A 153 -10.50 20.44 37.54
CA ILE A 153 -11.40 19.50 38.23
C ILE A 153 -11.81 20.05 39.60
N ALA A 154 -10.87 20.58 40.40
CA ALA A 154 -11.17 21.19 41.69
C ALA A 154 -12.12 22.40 41.57
N SER A 155 -11.93 23.24 40.55
CA SER A 155 -12.78 24.40 40.28
C SER A 155 -14.20 23.98 39.87
N TYR A 156 -14.35 22.99 38.98
CA TYR A 156 -15.67 22.46 38.62
C TYR A 156 -16.38 21.81 39.81
N ASN A 157 -15.68 21.03 40.63
CA ASN A 157 -16.25 20.44 41.84
C ASN A 157 -16.75 21.52 42.80
N THR A 158 -16.01 22.62 42.96
CA THR A 158 -16.46 23.76 43.77
C THR A 158 -17.71 24.42 43.18
N ALA A 159 -17.77 24.59 41.84
CA ALA A 159 -18.97 25.08 41.17
C ALA A 159 -20.20 24.17 41.42
N LEU A 160 -20.00 22.85 41.37
CA LEU A 160 -21.04 21.84 41.58
C LEU A 160 -21.46 21.70 43.05
N GLN A 161 -20.56 21.90 44.00
CA GLN A 161 -20.90 22.00 45.42
C GLN A 161 -21.82 23.20 45.70
N LEU A 162 -21.53 24.35 45.07
CA LEU A 162 -22.35 25.55 45.21
C LEU A 162 -23.66 25.49 44.42
N LYS A 163 -23.69 24.75 43.30
CA LYS A 163 -24.86 24.59 42.42
C LYS A 163 -24.88 23.16 41.82
N PRO A 164 -25.49 22.17 42.51
CA PRO A 164 -25.51 20.79 42.03
C PRO A 164 -26.24 20.58 40.70
N ASN A 165 -27.30 21.37 40.44
CA ASN A 165 -28.08 21.34 39.21
C ASN A 165 -27.44 22.25 38.14
N PHE A 166 -26.20 21.96 37.74
CA PHE A 166 -25.45 22.72 36.75
C PHE A 166 -24.95 21.81 35.62
N PRO A 167 -25.79 21.53 34.60
CA PRO A 167 -25.46 20.56 33.55
C PRO A 167 -24.21 20.92 32.75
N ASP A 168 -23.97 22.21 32.47
CA ASP A 168 -22.77 22.65 31.76
C ASP A 168 -21.49 22.37 32.58
N ALA A 169 -21.52 22.55 33.90
CA ALA A 169 -20.39 22.25 34.78
C ALA A 169 -20.13 20.74 34.90
N HIS A 170 -21.17 19.91 34.94
CA HIS A 170 -21.02 18.44 34.87
C HIS A 170 -20.41 17.99 33.53
N ASN A 171 -20.85 18.56 32.40
CA ASN A 171 -20.25 18.28 31.09
C ASN A 171 -18.79 18.74 31.02
N ASN A 172 -18.46 19.92 31.56
CA ASN A 172 -17.08 20.43 31.55
C ASN A 172 -16.16 19.62 32.48
N LEU A 173 -16.66 19.22 33.65
CA LEU A 173 -15.97 18.28 34.54
C LEU A 173 -15.70 16.96 33.82
N GLY A 174 -16.70 16.41 33.11
CA GLY A 174 -16.52 15.21 32.31
C GLY A 174 -15.40 15.34 31.28
N ASN A 175 -15.31 16.49 30.59
CA ASN A 175 -14.22 16.75 29.63
C ASN A 175 -12.85 16.78 30.31
N ALA A 176 -12.73 17.42 31.48
CA ALA A 176 -11.46 17.47 32.21
C ALA A 176 -11.05 16.09 32.77
N LEU A 177 -11.99 15.30 33.28
CA LEU A 177 -11.74 13.93 33.75
C LEU A 177 -11.32 13.01 32.61
N LYS A 178 -11.94 13.15 31.43
CA LYS A 178 -11.56 12.41 30.23
C LYS A 178 -10.12 12.73 29.82
N ASP A 179 -9.76 14.02 29.77
CA ASP A 179 -8.41 14.45 29.41
C ASP A 179 -7.38 14.04 30.49
N HIS A 180 -7.80 13.91 31.75
CA HIS A 180 -7.00 13.35 32.86
C HIS A 180 -6.85 11.81 32.75
N GLY A 181 -7.72 11.13 32.00
CA GLY A 181 -7.73 9.67 31.82
C GLY A 181 -8.65 8.90 32.78
N ASP A 182 -9.41 9.59 33.63
CA ASP A 182 -10.45 8.97 34.46
C ASP A 182 -11.77 8.84 33.68
N LEU A 183 -11.83 7.82 32.82
CA LEU A 183 -12.93 7.60 31.89
C LEU A 183 -14.26 7.28 32.61
N ASP A 184 -14.21 6.52 33.71
CA ASP A 184 -15.40 6.17 34.49
C ASP A 184 -16.04 7.40 35.12
N ALA A 185 -15.23 8.25 35.77
CA ALA A 185 -15.73 9.48 36.36
C ALA A 185 -16.21 10.48 35.28
N ALA A 186 -15.57 10.51 34.12
CA ALA A 186 -16.01 11.30 32.98
C ALA A 186 -17.41 10.87 32.50
N ILE A 187 -17.61 9.57 32.27
CA ILE A 187 -18.90 8.99 31.86
C ILE A 187 -20.00 9.31 32.89
N ALA A 188 -19.72 9.16 34.19
CA ALA A 188 -20.67 9.48 35.26
C ALA A 188 -21.06 10.97 35.26
N SER A 189 -20.09 11.86 35.03
CA SER A 189 -20.32 13.30 34.96
C SER A 189 -21.18 13.68 33.75
N TYR A 190 -20.91 13.12 32.56
CA TYR A 190 -21.77 13.35 31.38
C TYR A 190 -23.18 12.81 31.56
N ASN A 191 -23.33 11.63 32.15
CA ASN A 191 -24.65 11.06 32.45
C ASN A 191 -25.43 11.97 33.41
N THR A 192 -24.78 12.54 34.41
CA THR A 192 -25.41 13.51 35.32
C THR A 192 -25.82 14.79 34.57
N ALA A 193 -24.98 15.30 33.65
CA ALA A 193 -25.34 16.43 32.80
C ALA A 193 -26.59 16.13 31.94
N LEU A 194 -26.69 14.93 31.38
CA LEU A 194 -27.81 14.48 30.54
C LEU A 194 -29.08 14.18 31.35
N GLN A 195 -28.96 13.71 32.60
CA GLN A 195 -30.10 13.59 33.51
C GLN A 195 -30.70 14.97 33.84
N LEU A 196 -29.86 15.98 34.06
CA LEU A 196 -30.27 17.35 34.33
C LEU A 196 -30.80 18.07 33.07
N LYS A 197 -30.25 17.75 31.90
CA LYS A 197 -30.60 18.34 30.60
C LYS A 197 -30.53 17.29 29.48
N PRO A 198 -31.62 16.55 29.22
CA PRO A 198 -31.64 15.50 28.19
C PRO A 198 -31.37 16.03 26.76
N ASN A 199 -31.83 17.24 26.45
CA ASN A 199 -31.62 17.87 25.14
C ASN A 199 -30.26 18.59 25.10
N PHE A 200 -29.16 17.86 25.28
CA PHE A 200 -27.80 18.41 25.29
C PHE A 200 -26.88 17.66 24.30
N PRO A 201 -26.91 18.04 23.01
CA PRO A 201 -26.18 17.31 21.96
C PRO A 201 -24.66 17.30 22.18
N GLU A 202 -24.08 18.37 22.75
CA GLU A 202 -22.66 18.40 23.07
C GLU A 202 -22.30 17.36 24.14
N ALA A 203 -23.11 17.20 25.19
CA ALA A 203 -22.88 16.19 26.23
C ALA A 203 -23.05 14.76 25.70
N HIS A 204 -24.01 14.51 24.81
CA HIS A 204 -24.14 13.22 24.13
C HIS A 204 -22.92 12.89 23.25
N ASN A 205 -22.40 13.86 22.49
CA ASN A 205 -21.19 13.68 21.70
C ASN A 205 -19.95 13.42 22.60
N ASN A 206 -19.82 14.17 23.70
CA ASN A 206 -18.69 13.99 24.62
C ASN A 206 -18.75 12.67 25.38
N LEU A 207 -19.95 12.23 25.79
CA LEU A 207 -20.19 10.90 26.34
C LEU A 207 -19.79 9.82 25.33
N GLY A 208 -20.18 9.96 24.06
CA GLY A 208 -19.77 9.05 22.99
C GLY A 208 -18.25 8.94 22.85
N ASN A 209 -17.53 10.06 22.95
CA ASN A 209 -16.07 10.07 22.90
C ASN A 209 -15.46 9.30 24.09
N ALA A 210 -15.97 9.53 25.31
CA ALA A 210 -15.48 8.84 26.51
C ALA A 210 -15.78 7.33 26.48
N LEU A 211 -16.97 6.93 26.01
CA LEU A 211 -17.34 5.51 25.84
C LEU A 211 -16.49 4.80 24.80
N LYS A 212 -16.18 5.48 23.69
CA LYS A 212 -15.26 4.95 22.67
C LYS A 212 -13.86 4.72 23.24
N ASP A 213 -13.33 5.69 23.98
CA ASP A 213 -12.00 5.59 24.60
C ASP A 213 -11.99 4.52 25.72
N HIS A 214 -13.13 4.28 26.37
CA HIS A 214 -13.35 3.19 27.32
C HIS A 214 -13.50 1.81 26.64
N GLY A 215 -13.74 1.77 25.33
CA GLY A 215 -13.91 0.54 24.55
C GLY A 215 -15.36 0.04 24.41
N ASP A 216 -16.34 0.77 24.95
CA ASP A 216 -17.76 0.46 24.76
C ASP A 216 -18.30 1.12 23.47
N LEU A 217 -18.01 0.46 22.35
CA LEU A 217 -18.32 0.98 21.01
C LEU A 217 -19.83 1.10 20.75
N ASP A 218 -20.63 0.16 21.26
CA ASP A 218 -22.10 0.18 21.06
C ASP A 218 -22.74 1.37 21.78
N ALA A 219 -22.35 1.60 23.05
CA ALA A 219 -22.83 2.74 23.81
C ALA A 219 -22.33 4.08 23.23
N ALA A 220 -21.12 4.10 22.68
CA ALA A 220 -20.57 5.27 21.99
C ALA A 220 -21.42 5.62 20.75
N ILE A 221 -21.70 4.64 19.89
CA ILE A 221 -22.54 4.79 18.69
C ILE A 221 -23.94 5.30 19.07
N ALA A 222 -24.56 4.72 20.09
CA ALA A 222 -25.86 5.18 20.58
C ALA A 222 -25.83 6.64 21.05
N SER A 223 -24.77 7.03 21.76
CA SER A 223 -24.60 8.40 22.25
C SER A 223 -24.42 9.41 21.12
N TYR A 224 -23.62 9.10 20.09
CA TYR A 224 -23.51 9.98 18.91
C TYR A 224 -24.82 10.08 18.14
N ASN A 225 -25.56 8.98 17.98
CA ASN A 225 -26.88 9.01 17.33
C ASN A 225 -27.86 9.90 18.09
N ASN A 226 -27.87 9.87 19.43
CA ASN A 226 -28.66 10.80 20.23
C ASN A 226 -28.25 12.27 20.00
N ALA A 227 -26.94 12.56 19.92
CA ALA A 227 -26.46 13.90 19.57
C ALA A 227 -26.97 14.35 18.19
N LEU A 228 -26.96 13.46 17.21
CA LEU A 228 -27.39 13.72 15.83
C LEU A 228 -28.91 13.82 15.68
N GLN A 229 -29.69 13.10 16.49
CA GLN A 229 -31.15 13.28 16.56
C GLN A 229 -31.51 14.68 17.05
N LEU A 230 -30.79 15.18 18.07
CA LEU A 230 -30.99 16.52 18.61
C LEU A 230 -30.44 17.62 17.69
N LYS A 231 -29.33 17.33 16.98
CA LYS A 231 -28.64 18.27 16.09
C LYS A 231 -28.13 17.53 14.83
N PRO A 232 -28.97 17.38 13.79
CA PRO A 232 -28.58 16.64 12.58
C PRO A 232 -27.38 17.23 11.82
N ASN A 233 -27.21 18.56 11.88
CA ASN A 233 -26.12 19.29 11.24
C ASN A 233 -24.90 19.45 12.18
N TYR A 234 -24.38 18.33 12.68
CA TYR A 234 -23.24 18.30 13.61
C TYR A 234 -22.06 17.51 13.02
N PRO A 235 -21.18 18.16 12.20
CA PRO A 235 -20.08 17.50 11.50
C PRO A 235 -19.14 16.73 12.43
N GLU A 236 -18.84 17.28 13.62
CA GLU A 236 -17.98 16.64 14.60
C GLU A 236 -18.58 15.32 15.11
N ALA A 237 -19.89 15.29 15.40
CA ALA A 237 -20.57 14.07 15.84
C ALA A 237 -20.66 13.02 14.72
N HIS A 238 -20.90 13.43 13.47
CA HIS A 238 -20.86 12.52 12.31
C HIS A 238 -19.46 11.91 12.11
N ASN A 239 -18.40 12.72 12.22
CA ASN A 239 -17.02 12.22 12.13
C ASN A 239 -16.68 11.26 13.29
N ASN A 240 -17.09 11.59 14.52
CA ASN A 240 -16.83 10.73 15.68
C ASN A 240 -17.63 9.42 15.63
N LEU A 241 -18.88 9.47 15.14
CA LEU A 241 -19.67 8.29 14.83
C LEU A 241 -18.97 7.41 13.78
N GLY A 242 -18.47 8.02 12.70
CA GLY A 242 -17.69 7.30 11.69
C GLY A 242 -16.46 6.59 12.26
N ASN A 243 -15.73 7.24 13.18
CA ASN A 243 -14.59 6.63 13.86
C ASN A 243 -15.01 5.42 14.72
N ALA A 244 -16.12 5.55 15.47
CA ALA A 244 -16.63 4.45 16.29
C ALA A 244 -17.13 3.27 15.44
N LEU A 245 -17.84 3.54 14.34
CA LEU A 245 -18.32 2.50 13.41
C LEU A 245 -17.17 1.77 12.73
N LYS A 246 -16.11 2.49 12.33
CA LYS A 246 -14.90 1.89 11.77
C LYS A 246 -14.22 0.96 12.78
N ASP A 247 -14.07 1.41 14.03
CA ASP A 247 -13.48 0.59 15.11
C ASP A 247 -14.37 -0.62 15.46
N HIS A 248 -15.69 -0.49 15.29
CA HIS A 248 -16.66 -1.58 15.42
C HIS A 248 -16.67 -2.56 14.23
N GLY A 249 -16.05 -2.18 13.09
CA GLY A 249 -15.94 -2.99 11.88
C GLY A 249 -17.04 -2.75 10.83
N ASP A 250 -17.97 -1.83 11.08
CA ASP A 250 -19.00 -1.43 10.11
C ASP A 250 -18.47 -0.31 9.19
N LEU A 251 -17.72 -0.72 8.17
CA LEU A 251 -17.02 0.19 7.26
C LEU A 251 -17.99 1.01 6.39
N ASP A 252 -19.11 0.42 5.96
CA ASP A 252 -20.10 1.10 5.11
C ASP A 252 -20.79 2.23 5.87
N ALA A 253 -21.23 1.95 7.11
CA ALA A 253 -21.82 2.98 7.96
C ALA A 253 -20.81 4.05 8.37
N ALA A 254 -19.54 3.68 8.55
CA ALA A 254 -18.47 4.63 8.81
C ALA A 254 -18.28 5.62 7.64
N ILE A 255 -18.16 5.10 6.41
CA ILE A 255 -18.05 5.90 5.17
C ILE A 255 -19.25 6.84 5.03
N ALA A 256 -20.47 6.35 5.24
CA ALA A 256 -21.68 7.17 5.20
C ALA A 256 -21.63 8.30 6.24
N SER A 257 -21.16 8.03 7.47
CA SER A 257 -21.05 9.03 8.53
C SER A 257 -20.02 10.10 8.20
N TYR A 258 -18.84 9.75 7.66
CA TYR A 258 -17.88 10.75 7.21
C TYR A 258 -18.41 11.61 6.05
N ASN A 259 -19.11 11.00 5.09
CA ASN A 259 -19.74 11.76 4.00
C ASN A 259 -20.78 12.76 4.51
N ASN A 260 -21.58 12.39 5.52
CA ASN A 260 -22.50 13.33 6.19
C ASN A 260 -21.74 14.48 6.89
N ALA A 261 -20.61 14.18 7.55
CA ALA A 261 -19.77 15.23 8.14
C ALA A 261 -19.28 16.21 7.05
N LEU A 262 -18.83 15.70 5.91
CA LEU A 262 -18.32 16.47 4.79
C LEU A 262 -19.40 17.24 4.03
N GLN A 263 -20.63 16.73 3.97
CA GLN A 263 -21.78 17.46 3.41
C GLN A 263 -22.06 18.75 4.20
N HIS A 264 -21.88 18.72 5.52
CA HIS A 264 -22.10 19.88 6.38
C HIS A 264 -20.84 20.76 6.54
N LYS A 265 -19.64 20.18 6.41
CA LYS A 265 -18.35 20.89 6.49
C LYS A 265 -17.38 20.32 5.44
N PRO A 266 -17.41 20.79 4.18
CA PRO A 266 -16.57 20.24 3.11
C PRO A 266 -15.06 20.41 3.34
N ASN A 267 -14.66 21.50 4.01
CA ASN A 267 -13.27 21.82 4.35
C ASN A 267 -12.90 21.24 5.72
N TYR A 268 -13.04 19.91 5.89
CA TYR A 268 -12.73 19.21 7.13
C TYR A 268 -11.62 18.17 6.91
N PRO A 269 -10.33 18.53 7.05
CA PRO A 269 -9.22 17.64 6.71
C PRO A 269 -9.21 16.33 7.51
N GLU A 270 -9.61 16.36 8.79
CA GLU A 270 -9.70 15.17 9.63
C GLU A 270 -10.75 14.18 9.10
N ALA A 271 -11.91 14.66 8.65
CA ALA A 271 -12.95 13.81 8.08
C ALA A 271 -12.54 13.20 6.74
N HIS A 272 -11.87 13.95 5.86
CA HIS A 272 -11.30 13.42 4.62
C HIS A 272 -10.22 12.35 4.89
N TYR A 273 -9.35 12.59 5.87
CA TYR A 273 -8.34 11.61 6.28
C TYR A 273 -8.98 10.33 6.85
N ASN A 274 -9.98 10.46 7.72
CA ASN A 274 -10.68 9.31 8.31
C ASN A 274 -11.50 8.54 7.26
N LEU A 275 -12.11 9.24 6.31
CA LEU A 275 -12.76 8.63 5.15
C LEU A 275 -11.76 7.84 4.31
N GLY A 276 -10.58 8.41 4.03
CA GLY A 276 -9.50 7.72 3.32
C GLY A 276 -9.04 6.44 4.03
N ASN A 277 -8.97 6.46 5.38
CA ASN A 277 -8.66 5.27 6.16
C ASN A 277 -9.75 4.19 6.03
N ALA A 278 -11.03 4.58 6.12
CA ALA A 278 -12.15 3.65 5.99
C ALA A 278 -12.25 3.04 4.58
N LEU A 279 -12.07 3.85 3.53
CA LEU A 279 -12.08 3.40 2.13
C LEU A 279 -10.94 2.43 1.83
N LYS A 280 -9.73 2.70 2.36
CA LYS A 280 -8.60 1.77 2.27
C LYS A 280 -8.93 0.43 2.93
N ASP A 281 -9.49 0.47 4.15
CA ASP A 281 -9.84 -0.75 4.89
C ASP A 281 -11.00 -1.51 4.20
N HIS A 282 -11.89 -0.80 3.48
CA HIS A 282 -12.96 -1.35 2.64
C HIS A 282 -12.43 -1.93 1.31
N GLY A 283 -11.25 -1.51 0.86
CA GLY A 283 -10.61 -1.97 -0.37
C GLY A 283 -10.76 -1.03 -1.58
N ASP A 284 -11.45 0.10 -1.42
CA ASP A 284 -11.57 1.14 -2.45
C ASP A 284 -10.34 2.07 -2.41
N LEU A 285 -9.26 1.63 -3.04
CA LEU A 285 -7.96 2.29 -2.99
C LEU A 285 -7.96 3.65 -3.72
N ASP A 286 -8.69 3.78 -4.83
CA ASP A 286 -8.75 5.01 -5.61
C ASP A 286 -9.50 6.12 -4.85
N ALA A 287 -10.66 5.79 -4.26
CA ALA A 287 -11.39 6.75 -3.43
C ALA A 287 -10.61 7.11 -2.16
N ALA A 288 -9.84 6.17 -1.60
CA ALA A 288 -8.95 6.46 -0.47
C ALA A 288 -7.88 7.50 -0.84
N ILE A 289 -7.23 7.35 -1.99
CA ILE A 289 -6.23 8.31 -2.50
C ILE A 289 -6.85 9.69 -2.70
N ALA A 290 -8.04 9.77 -3.32
CA ALA A 290 -8.75 11.03 -3.51
C ALA A 290 -9.04 11.74 -2.18
N SER A 291 -9.46 10.98 -1.17
CA SER A 291 -9.75 11.48 0.17
C SER A 291 -8.48 11.98 0.88
N TYR A 292 -7.38 11.21 0.85
CA TYR A 292 -6.09 11.67 1.41
C TYR A 292 -5.56 12.92 0.72
N ASN A 293 -5.63 12.98 -0.62
CA ASN A 293 -5.19 14.16 -1.36
C ASN A 293 -6.00 15.40 -0.99
N THR A 294 -7.32 15.26 -0.78
CA THR A 294 -8.16 16.37 -0.33
C THR A 294 -7.79 16.80 1.10
N ALA A 295 -7.54 15.84 2.00
CA ALA A 295 -7.05 16.14 3.35
C ALA A 295 -5.71 16.91 3.32
N LEU A 296 -4.78 16.50 2.45
CA LEU A 296 -3.47 17.12 2.28
C LEU A 296 -3.53 18.50 1.61
N GLN A 297 -4.48 18.73 0.70
CA GLN A 297 -4.74 20.07 0.15
C GLN A 297 -5.22 21.05 1.23
N LEU A 298 -6.10 20.58 2.12
CA LEU A 298 -6.62 21.38 3.23
C LEU A 298 -5.59 21.55 4.37
N LYS A 299 -4.74 20.55 4.59
CA LYS A 299 -3.70 20.51 5.62
C LYS A 299 -2.42 19.85 5.09
N PRO A 300 -1.52 20.62 4.47
CA PRO A 300 -0.27 20.09 3.90
C PRO A 300 0.68 19.47 4.94
N ASN A 301 0.69 20.01 6.17
CA ASN A 301 1.52 19.49 7.26
C ASN A 301 0.81 18.37 8.00
N TYR A 302 0.55 17.25 7.32
CA TYR A 302 -0.14 16.08 7.89
C TYR A 302 0.64 14.77 7.64
N PRO A 303 1.66 14.47 8.46
CA PRO A 303 2.55 13.33 8.22
C PRO A 303 1.82 11.98 8.21
N GLU A 304 0.80 11.79 9.06
CA GLU A 304 -0.01 10.58 9.09
C GLU A 304 -0.77 10.34 7.77
N ALA A 305 -1.28 11.41 7.15
CA ALA A 305 -1.96 11.33 5.85
C ALA A 305 -0.99 10.98 4.72
N HIS A 306 0.22 11.57 4.71
CA HIS A 306 1.27 11.20 3.74
C HIS A 306 1.72 9.74 3.89
N ASN A 307 1.92 9.27 5.13
CA ASN A 307 2.27 7.86 5.37
C ASN A 307 1.15 6.91 4.91
N ASN A 308 -0.12 7.24 5.17
CA ASN A 308 -1.22 6.38 4.76
C ASN A 308 -1.48 6.43 3.25
N LEU A 309 -1.28 7.59 2.60
CA LEU A 309 -1.27 7.71 1.14
C LEU A 309 -0.19 6.80 0.54
N GLY A 310 1.03 6.84 1.09
CA GLY A 310 2.11 5.96 0.68
C GLY A 310 1.76 4.46 0.78
N ASN A 311 1.03 4.08 1.84
CA ASN A 311 0.57 2.70 2.01
C ASN A 311 -0.42 2.28 0.90
N VAL A 312 -1.34 3.17 0.52
CA VAL A 312 -2.31 2.88 -0.55
C VAL A 312 -1.63 2.81 -1.92
N LEU A 313 -0.73 3.75 -2.23
CA LEU A 313 0.03 3.76 -3.47
C LEU A 313 0.90 2.50 -3.62
N LYS A 314 1.54 2.06 -2.53
CA LYS A 314 2.28 0.79 -2.49
C LYS A 314 1.38 -0.40 -2.81
N ASN A 315 0.16 -0.43 -2.27
CA ASN A 315 -0.80 -1.51 -2.53
C ASN A 315 -1.27 -1.54 -3.99
N GLN A 316 -1.34 -0.39 -4.66
CA GLN A 316 -1.61 -0.27 -6.09
C GLN A 316 -0.40 -0.62 -6.97
N GLY A 317 0.80 -0.73 -6.38
CA GLY A 317 2.04 -1.02 -7.09
C GLY A 317 2.80 0.22 -7.59
N ASP A 318 2.30 1.43 -7.30
CA ASP A 318 3.02 2.68 -7.58
C ASP A 318 4.06 2.94 -6.47
N LEU A 319 5.20 2.27 -6.61
CA LEU A 319 6.27 2.30 -5.61
C LEU A 319 6.96 3.66 -5.54
N ASP A 320 7.11 4.35 -6.67
CA ASP A 320 7.76 5.67 -6.72
C ASP A 320 6.93 6.73 -5.98
N ALA A 321 5.62 6.78 -6.25
CA ALA A 321 4.72 7.70 -5.55
C ALA A 321 4.59 7.35 -4.06
N ALA A 322 4.63 6.05 -3.72
CA ALA A 322 4.66 5.60 -2.34
C ALA A 322 5.92 6.11 -1.60
N ILE A 323 7.10 5.91 -2.18
CA ILE A 323 8.39 6.37 -1.64
C ILE A 323 8.37 7.89 -1.45
N ALA A 324 7.90 8.66 -2.43
CA ALA A 324 7.79 10.11 -2.33
C ALA A 324 6.87 10.54 -1.16
N SER A 325 5.74 9.86 -0.99
CA SER A 325 4.78 10.13 0.08
C SER A 325 5.38 9.84 1.46
N TYR A 326 6.07 8.70 1.64
CA TYR A 326 6.76 8.40 2.90
C TYR A 326 7.88 9.40 3.20
N ASN A 327 8.67 9.78 2.20
CA ASN A 327 9.72 10.79 2.38
C ASN A 327 9.13 12.13 2.83
N THR A 328 7.98 12.53 2.31
CA THR A 328 7.29 13.75 2.76
C THR A 328 6.82 13.63 4.20
N ALA A 329 6.25 12.48 4.59
CA ALA A 329 5.89 12.21 5.97
C ALA A 329 7.10 12.32 6.92
N LEU A 330 8.25 11.79 6.50
CA LEU A 330 9.49 11.80 7.28
C LEU A 330 10.17 13.18 7.33
N GLN A 331 10.01 14.01 6.30
CA GLN A 331 10.44 15.42 6.35
C GLN A 331 9.63 16.21 7.39
N LEU A 332 8.32 15.99 7.45
CA LEU A 332 7.43 16.61 8.44
C LEU A 332 7.64 16.06 9.86
N LYS A 333 7.95 14.76 9.97
CA LYS A 333 8.13 14.04 11.24
C LYS A 333 9.29 13.03 11.13
N PRO A 334 10.55 13.45 11.39
CA PRO A 334 11.71 12.55 11.26
C PRO A 334 11.71 11.35 12.22
N ASN A 335 11.19 11.53 13.44
CA ASN A 335 11.01 10.46 14.43
C ASN A 335 9.66 9.76 14.22
N TYR A 336 9.55 8.99 13.13
CA TYR A 336 8.35 8.23 12.79
C TYR A 336 8.70 6.79 12.39
N PRO A 337 8.86 5.86 13.36
CA PRO A 337 9.30 4.49 13.11
C PRO A 337 8.44 3.74 12.09
N GLU A 338 7.12 3.92 12.13
CA GLU A 338 6.18 3.27 11.21
C GLU A 338 6.43 3.72 9.77
N ALA A 339 6.66 5.02 9.54
CA ALA A 339 6.94 5.55 8.20
C ALA A 339 8.31 5.08 7.66
N HIS A 340 9.35 5.01 8.51
CA HIS A 340 10.64 4.41 8.14
C HIS A 340 10.52 2.93 7.77
N ASN A 341 9.73 2.16 8.52
CA ASN A 341 9.45 0.77 8.17
C ASN A 341 8.67 0.65 6.84
N ASN A 342 7.67 1.49 6.62
CA ASN A 342 6.88 1.47 5.39
C ASN A 342 7.71 1.89 4.17
N LEU A 343 8.57 2.90 4.32
CA LEU A 343 9.57 3.29 3.33
C LEU A 343 10.53 2.13 3.04
N GLY A 344 11.07 1.48 4.06
CA GLY A 344 11.95 0.32 3.88
C GLY A 344 11.27 -0.82 3.11
N ASN A 345 9.98 -1.07 3.37
CA ASN A 345 9.20 -2.06 2.63
C ASN A 345 9.02 -1.65 1.16
N ALA A 346 8.72 -0.38 0.89
CA ALA A 346 8.57 0.11 -0.48
C ALA A 346 9.91 0.09 -1.26
N LEU A 347 11.02 0.48 -0.63
CA LEU A 347 12.37 0.43 -1.23
C LEU A 347 12.80 -1.01 -1.54
N LYS A 348 12.53 -1.95 -0.63
CA LYS A 348 12.78 -3.38 -0.86
C LYS A 348 11.99 -3.90 -2.06
N ASP A 349 10.72 -3.52 -2.17
CA ASP A 349 9.86 -3.90 -3.29
C ASP A 349 10.28 -3.19 -4.60
N HIS A 350 10.83 -1.98 -4.51
CA HIS A 350 11.44 -1.24 -5.62
C HIS A 350 12.77 -1.87 -6.07
N GLY A 351 13.46 -2.58 -5.18
CA GLY A 351 14.71 -3.28 -5.44
C GLY A 351 15.95 -2.60 -4.85
N ASP A 352 15.80 -1.43 -4.24
CA ASP A 352 16.86 -0.70 -3.54
C ASP A 352 17.02 -1.25 -2.11
N LEU A 353 17.81 -2.33 -2.01
CA LEU A 353 18.01 -3.05 -0.76
C LEU A 353 18.84 -2.25 0.25
N ASP A 354 19.83 -1.46 -0.20
CA ASP A 354 20.66 -0.65 0.66
C ASP A 354 19.85 0.44 1.36
N ALA A 355 19.04 1.18 0.60
CA ALA A 355 18.16 2.20 1.17
C ALA A 355 17.07 1.57 2.06
N ALA A 356 16.57 0.38 1.71
CA ALA A 356 15.64 -0.36 2.55
C ALA A 356 16.24 -0.72 3.92
N ILE A 357 17.46 -1.30 3.92
CA ILE A 357 18.21 -1.65 5.13
C ILE A 357 18.46 -0.41 6.00
N ALA A 358 18.87 0.71 5.39
CA ALA A 358 19.08 1.97 6.11
C ALA A 358 17.79 2.50 6.77
N SER A 359 16.66 2.42 6.07
CA SER A 359 15.35 2.83 6.58
C SER A 359 14.92 1.97 7.77
N TYR A 360 15.06 0.64 7.69
CA TYR A 360 14.75 -0.24 8.82
C TYR A 360 15.65 0.00 10.02
N LYS A 361 16.97 0.20 9.80
CA LYS A 361 17.90 0.55 10.89
C LYS A 361 17.49 1.85 11.58
N THR A 362 17.03 2.86 10.82
CA THR A 362 16.52 4.12 11.37
C THR A 362 15.23 3.92 12.17
N ALA A 363 14.29 3.10 11.69
CA ALA A 363 13.11 2.73 12.46
C ALA A 363 13.47 2.07 13.81
N LEU A 364 14.48 1.20 13.81
CA LEU A 364 14.97 0.51 15.02
C LEU A 364 15.76 1.42 15.97
N GLN A 365 16.38 2.50 15.49
CA GLN A 365 16.99 3.51 16.35
C GLN A 365 15.94 4.20 17.22
N PHE A 366 14.77 4.53 16.64
CA PHE A 366 13.67 5.17 17.36
C PHE A 366 12.82 4.18 18.16
N LYS A 367 12.68 2.94 17.70
CA LYS A 367 11.93 1.87 18.37
C LYS A 367 12.68 0.53 18.31
N PRO A 368 13.60 0.24 19.26
CA PRO A 368 14.41 -0.99 19.24
C PRO A 368 13.60 -2.28 19.40
N ASN A 369 12.52 -2.24 20.20
CA ASN A 369 11.65 -3.38 20.47
C ASN A 369 10.52 -3.47 19.43
N TYR A 370 10.91 -3.67 18.16
CA TYR A 370 9.96 -3.73 17.03
C TYR A 370 10.16 -5.03 16.22
N PRO A 371 9.53 -6.15 16.62
CA PRO A 371 9.80 -7.46 16.03
C PRO A 371 9.48 -7.53 14.53
N GLU A 372 8.45 -6.83 14.06
CA GLU A 372 8.10 -6.74 12.65
C GLU A 372 9.21 -6.07 11.81
N VAL A 373 9.90 -5.07 12.36
CA VAL A 373 11.00 -4.38 11.66
C VAL A 373 12.27 -5.22 11.65
N HIS A 374 12.60 -5.90 12.75
CA HIS A 374 13.71 -6.87 12.77
C HIS A 374 13.51 -7.99 11.74
N TYR A 375 12.27 -8.48 11.61
CA TYR A 375 11.90 -9.43 10.56
C TYR A 375 12.09 -8.85 9.15
N ASN A 376 11.60 -7.64 8.89
CA ASN A 376 11.72 -6.99 7.59
C ASN A 376 13.19 -6.69 7.22
N LEU A 377 13.98 -6.26 8.20
CA LEU A 377 15.42 -6.06 8.06
C LEU A 377 16.13 -7.39 7.73
N GLY A 378 15.81 -8.47 8.44
CA GLY A 378 16.35 -9.80 8.16
C GLY A 378 16.05 -10.27 6.73
N ASN A 379 14.83 -10.03 6.25
CA ASN A 379 14.47 -10.34 4.87
C ASN A 379 15.26 -9.52 3.85
N ALA A 380 15.45 -8.22 4.11
CA ALA A 380 16.23 -7.35 3.22
C ALA A 380 17.71 -7.72 3.21
N LEU A 381 18.31 -8.05 4.36
CA LEU A 381 19.69 -8.52 4.48
C LEU A 381 19.89 -9.86 3.77
N LYS A 382 18.93 -10.78 3.90
CA LYS A 382 18.95 -12.04 3.16
C LYS A 382 18.92 -11.78 1.66
N ASP A 383 17.99 -10.97 1.17
CA ASP A 383 17.88 -10.62 -0.25
C ASP A 383 19.11 -9.86 -0.77
N HIS A 384 19.85 -9.17 0.12
CA HIS A 384 21.13 -8.50 -0.17
C HIS A 384 22.32 -9.50 -0.20
N GLY A 385 22.19 -10.65 0.45
CA GLY A 385 23.21 -11.71 0.54
C GLY A 385 23.98 -11.73 1.86
N ASP A 386 23.67 -10.85 2.82
CA ASP A 386 24.27 -10.82 4.15
C ASP A 386 23.51 -11.75 5.11
N LEU A 387 23.81 -13.06 5.00
CA LEU A 387 23.06 -14.10 5.71
C LEU A 387 23.27 -14.05 7.23
N ASP A 388 24.48 -13.72 7.69
CA ASP A 388 24.80 -13.65 9.11
C ASP A 388 24.03 -12.51 9.79
N ALA A 389 24.02 -11.31 9.19
CA ALA A 389 23.24 -10.20 9.70
C ALA A 389 21.73 -10.46 9.60
N ALA A 390 21.28 -11.19 8.58
CA ALA A 390 19.89 -11.61 8.46
C ALA A 390 19.48 -12.52 9.62
N ILE A 391 20.28 -13.55 9.93
CA ILE A 391 20.05 -14.47 11.04
C ILE A 391 20.07 -13.73 12.39
N ALA A 392 21.01 -12.79 12.59
CA ALA A 392 21.05 -11.97 13.81
C ALA A 392 19.76 -11.14 13.99
N SER A 393 19.25 -10.56 12.91
CA SER A 393 17.99 -9.81 12.91
C SER A 393 16.79 -10.72 13.23
N TYR A 394 16.72 -11.92 12.63
CA TYR A 394 15.68 -12.90 12.94
C TYR A 394 15.74 -13.36 14.39
N ASN A 395 16.93 -13.62 14.94
CA ASN A 395 17.09 -13.99 16.34
C ASN A 395 16.55 -12.91 17.27
N THR A 396 16.80 -11.64 16.99
CA THR A 396 16.24 -10.52 17.76
C THR A 396 14.71 -10.46 17.66
N ALA A 397 14.15 -10.65 16.45
CA ALA A 397 12.70 -10.74 16.27
C ALA A 397 12.07 -11.89 17.07
N LEU A 398 12.74 -13.05 17.13
CA LEU A 398 12.29 -14.23 17.89
C LEU A 398 12.44 -14.07 19.40
N GLN A 399 13.45 -13.32 19.88
CA GLN A 399 13.54 -12.95 21.30
C GLN A 399 12.35 -12.10 21.75
N LEU A 400 11.95 -11.14 20.92
CA LEU A 400 10.78 -10.28 21.17
C LEU A 400 9.44 -11.02 20.98
N LYS A 401 9.39 -11.99 20.06
CA LYS A 401 8.18 -12.75 19.70
C LYS A 401 8.53 -14.20 19.36
N PRO A 402 8.63 -15.11 20.36
CA PRO A 402 9.10 -16.49 20.16
C PRO A 402 8.28 -17.33 19.18
N ASN A 403 6.97 -17.07 19.09
CA ASN A 403 6.04 -17.77 18.20
C ASN A 403 5.85 -17.07 16.85
N TYR A 404 6.81 -16.25 16.41
CA TYR A 404 6.75 -15.57 15.11
C TYR A 404 7.06 -16.55 13.97
N THR A 405 6.02 -17.23 13.48
CA THR A 405 6.17 -18.37 12.55
C THR A 405 6.84 -18.02 11.22
N ASP A 406 6.55 -16.84 10.66
CA ASP A 406 7.20 -16.35 9.43
C ASP A 406 8.71 -16.12 9.62
N VAL A 407 9.14 -15.71 10.82
CA VAL A 407 10.57 -15.52 11.14
C VAL A 407 11.29 -16.86 11.24
N HIS A 408 10.71 -17.86 11.93
CA HIS A 408 11.31 -19.20 11.97
C HIS A 408 11.45 -19.79 10.56
N TRP A 409 10.42 -19.64 9.73
CA TRP A 409 10.45 -20.10 8.35
C TRP A 409 11.56 -19.41 7.54
N ASN A 410 11.62 -18.08 7.51
CA ASN A 410 12.63 -17.38 6.71
C ASN A 410 14.06 -17.59 7.27
N SER A 411 14.20 -17.71 8.60
CA SER A 411 15.46 -18.10 9.22
C SER A 411 15.91 -19.50 8.78
N SER A 412 14.99 -20.46 8.63
CA SER A 412 15.33 -21.81 8.15
C SER A 412 15.92 -21.78 6.73
N LEU A 413 15.29 -21.02 5.82
CA LEU A 413 15.75 -20.87 4.46
C LEU A 413 17.12 -20.19 4.40
N THR A 414 17.34 -19.19 5.26
CA THR A 414 18.59 -18.44 5.34
C THR A 414 19.73 -19.31 5.87
N MET A 415 19.45 -20.13 6.90
CA MET A 415 20.41 -21.10 7.44
C MET A 415 20.77 -22.17 6.40
N LEU A 416 19.79 -22.73 5.71
CA LEU A 416 20.02 -23.71 4.63
C LEU A 416 20.85 -23.10 3.49
N LEU A 417 20.54 -21.87 3.07
CA LEU A 417 21.28 -21.16 2.02
C LEU A 417 22.74 -20.89 2.44
N GLY A 418 22.97 -20.60 3.72
CA GLY A 418 24.29 -20.36 4.31
C GLY A 418 25.06 -21.64 4.70
N GLY A 419 24.49 -22.83 4.47
CA GLY A 419 25.14 -24.11 4.76
C GLY A 419 24.96 -24.64 6.19
N ASP A 420 24.19 -23.97 7.05
CA ASP A 420 23.78 -24.50 8.36
C ASP A 420 22.57 -25.44 8.19
N TYR A 421 22.82 -26.60 7.57
CA TYR A 421 21.77 -27.57 7.26
C TYR A 421 21.09 -28.12 8.52
N LYS A 422 21.85 -28.35 9.60
CA LYS A 422 21.30 -28.91 10.84
C LYS A 422 20.21 -28.02 11.43
N ASN A 423 20.53 -26.76 11.73
CA ASN A 423 19.54 -25.84 12.31
C ASN A 423 18.49 -25.40 11.27
N GLY A 424 18.91 -25.31 10.01
CA GLY A 424 18.03 -25.06 8.87
C GLY A 424 16.88 -26.08 8.81
N TRP A 425 17.19 -27.38 8.81
CA TRP A 425 16.19 -28.44 8.78
C TRP A 425 15.29 -28.46 10.01
N GLU A 426 15.84 -28.21 11.21
CA GLU A 426 15.03 -28.13 12.43
C GLU A 426 13.98 -27.01 12.35
N LYS A 427 14.37 -25.83 11.85
CA LYS A 427 13.45 -24.72 11.68
C LYS A 427 12.53 -24.87 10.45
N TYR A 428 12.91 -25.67 9.45
CA TYR A 428 12.12 -25.89 8.24
C TYR A 428 10.73 -26.48 8.55
N GLU A 429 10.57 -27.16 9.69
CA GLU A 429 9.28 -27.69 10.18
C GLU A 429 8.23 -26.60 10.45
N TRP A 430 8.64 -25.35 10.68
CA TRP A 430 7.73 -24.22 10.89
C TRP A 430 6.90 -23.84 9.66
N ARG A 431 7.24 -24.36 8.47
CA ARG A 431 6.46 -24.17 7.23
C ARG A 431 5.00 -24.57 7.36
N SER A 432 4.71 -25.61 8.16
CA SER A 432 3.35 -26.11 8.43
C SER A 432 2.55 -25.21 9.37
N LYS A 433 3.22 -24.33 10.13
CA LYS A 433 2.65 -23.49 11.20
C LYS A 433 2.39 -22.04 10.77
N LYS A 434 2.68 -21.67 9.52
CA LYS A 434 2.42 -20.31 9.02
C LYS A 434 0.92 -19.97 9.08
N LYS A 435 0.60 -18.74 9.50
CA LYS A 435 -0.81 -18.32 9.69
C LYS A 435 -1.55 -18.09 8.37
N LYS A 436 -0.93 -17.38 7.41
CA LYS A 436 -1.59 -16.98 6.15
C LYS A 436 -1.54 -18.07 5.08
N THR A 437 -0.37 -18.69 4.91
CA THR A 437 -0.11 -19.66 3.83
C THR A 437 0.73 -20.83 4.34
N PRO A 438 0.15 -21.73 5.15
CA PRO A 438 0.85 -22.92 5.62
C PRO A 438 1.12 -23.89 4.47
N SER A 439 2.35 -24.39 4.39
CA SER A 439 2.69 -25.51 3.52
C SER A 439 2.21 -26.79 4.18
N LYS A 440 1.04 -27.26 3.78
CA LYS A 440 0.44 -28.50 4.29
C LYS A 440 0.77 -29.69 3.37
N PRO A 441 0.95 -30.89 3.93
CA PRO A 441 0.98 -32.13 3.16
C PRO A 441 -0.29 -32.29 2.32
N HIS A 442 -0.17 -32.90 1.14
CA HIS A 442 -1.32 -33.13 0.26
C HIS A 442 -2.35 -34.10 0.85
N ALA A 443 -1.93 -34.97 1.77
CA ALA A 443 -2.77 -35.91 2.51
C ALA A 443 -2.55 -35.79 4.01
N GLN A 444 -3.55 -36.19 4.79
CA GLN A 444 -3.49 -36.36 6.25
C GLN A 444 -3.91 -37.80 6.58
N PRO A 445 -2.99 -38.77 6.46
CA PRO A 445 -3.24 -40.15 6.86
C PRO A 445 -3.70 -40.27 8.32
N GLN A 446 -4.47 -41.31 8.61
CA GLN A 446 -5.01 -41.56 9.96
C GLN A 446 -4.01 -42.31 10.86
N CYS A 447 -2.91 -42.80 10.29
CA CYS A 447 -1.83 -43.41 11.03
C CYS A 447 -0.93 -42.36 11.73
N SER A 448 -0.04 -42.83 12.59
CA SER A 448 0.80 -41.94 13.43
C SER A 448 1.88 -41.22 12.61
N LEU A 449 2.29 -40.03 13.05
CA LEU A 449 3.44 -39.34 12.44
C LEU A 449 4.73 -40.10 12.82
N TRP A 450 5.60 -40.35 11.85
CA TRP A 450 6.91 -40.93 12.09
C TRP A 450 7.78 -39.93 12.85
N ASP A 451 8.45 -40.40 13.90
CA ASP A 451 9.30 -39.61 14.79
C ASP A 451 10.74 -39.46 14.29
N GLY A 452 11.09 -40.14 13.19
CA GLY A 452 12.42 -40.12 12.60
C GLY A 452 13.37 -41.17 13.14
N LEU A 453 12.93 -42.03 14.06
CA LEU A 453 13.72 -43.18 14.50
C LEU A 453 13.87 -44.16 13.34
N LYS A 454 15.01 -44.87 13.28
CA LYS A 454 15.26 -45.86 12.23
C LYS A 454 14.03 -46.77 12.09
N PRO A 455 13.37 -46.83 10.91
CA PRO A 455 12.15 -47.60 10.76
C PRO A 455 12.42 -49.06 11.09
N ASP A 456 11.58 -49.68 11.92
CA ASP A 456 11.63 -51.13 12.09
C ASP A 456 11.31 -51.77 10.74
N THR A 457 12.01 -52.85 10.39
CA THR A 457 11.80 -53.66 9.19
C THR A 457 10.35 -54.15 9.02
N SER A 458 9.56 -54.15 10.09
CA SER A 458 8.13 -54.48 10.10
C SER A 458 7.19 -53.30 9.82
N SER A 459 7.67 -52.05 9.96
CA SER A 459 6.84 -50.84 9.96
C SER A 459 6.72 -50.20 8.58
N GLN A 460 5.49 -50.00 8.11
CA GLN A 460 5.20 -49.29 6.87
C GLN A 460 5.31 -47.77 7.08
N VAL A 461 6.14 -47.09 6.29
CA VAL A 461 6.29 -45.63 6.29
C VAL A 461 5.69 -45.05 5.02
N LEU A 462 4.67 -44.22 5.18
CA LEU A 462 4.04 -43.47 4.09
C LEU A 462 4.68 -42.08 3.97
N LEU A 463 5.39 -41.84 2.88
CA LEU A 463 5.86 -40.50 2.52
C LEU A 463 4.72 -39.73 1.86
N VAL A 464 4.45 -38.52 2.32
CA VAL A 464 3.39 -37.67 1.76
C VAL A 464 4.01 -36.43 1.12
N SER A 465 3.86 -36.30 -0.19
CA SER A 465 4.24 -35.09 -0.91
C SER A 465 3.55 -33.85 -0.33
N GLU A 466 4.22 -32.72 -0.46
CA GLU A 466 3.73 -31.38 -0.15
C GLU A 466 4.22 -30.43 -1.25
N GLN A 467 4.03 -29.12 -1.09
CA GLN A 467 4.60 -28.08 -1.97
C GLN A 467 4.45 -28.36 -3.49
N GLY A 468 5.43 -27.97 -4.31
CA GLY A 468 5.36 -28.01 -5.76
C GLY A 468 5.82 -29.33 -6.37
N LEU A 469 5.64 -29.46 -7.69
CA LEU A 469 6.10 -30.63 -8.46
C LEU A 469 7.63 -30.78 -8.43
N GLY A 470 8.36 -29.66 -8.47
CA GLY A 470 9.84 -29.66 -8.36
C GLY A 470 10.32 -30.24 -7.03
N ASP A 471 9.64 -29.91 -5.93
CA ASP A 471 9.93 -30.47 -4.62
C ASP A 471 9.66 -31.99 -4.58
N THR A 472 8.55 -32.46 -5.15
CA THR A 472 8.30 -33.90 -5.27
C THR A 472 9.40 -34.58 -6.10
N LEU A 473 9.75 -34.03 -7.26
CA LEU A 473 10.77 -34.59 -8.16
C LEU A 473 12.15 -34.69 -7.49
N GLN A 474 12.56 -33.68 -6.72
CA GLN A 474 13.84 -33.70 -6.02
C GLN A 474 13.83 -34.68 -4.84
N PHE A 475 12.81 -34.61 -3.98
CA PHE A 475 12.85 -35.27 -2.67
C PHE A 475 12.31 -36.72 -2.70
N MET A 476 11.65 -37.16 -3.79
CA MET A 476 11.20 -38.55 -3.91
C MET A 476 12.35 -39.57 -3.87
N ARG A 477 13.60 -39.14 -4.12
CA ARG A 477 14.81 -39.96 -3.96
C ARG A 477 14.94 -40.57 -2.58
N TYR A 478 14.40 -39.92 -1.53
CA TYR A 478 14.50 -40.44 -0.17
C TYR A 478 13.60 -41.65 0.07
N ALA A 479 12.64 -41.92 -0.81
CA ALA A 479 11.96 -43.22 -0.83
C ALA A 479 12.95 -44.36 -1.12
N ILE A 480 13.97 -44.13 -1.96
CA ILE A 480 15.04 -45.09 -2.22
C ILE A 480 15.91 -45.24 -0.97
N ALA A 481 16.42 -44.14 -0.43
CA ALA A 481 17.31 -44.15 0.73
C ALA A 481 16.69 -44.86 1.95
N LEU A 482 15.41 -44.61 2.23
CA LEU A 482 14.71 -45.27 3.34
C LEU A 482 14.51 -46.78 3.09
N ARG A 483 14.24 -47.19 1.84
CA ARG A 483 14.18 -48.63 1.50
C ARG A 483 15.54 -49.31 1.61
N GLU A 484 16.62 -48.64 1.22
CA GLU A 484 17.99 -49.15 1.39
C GLU A 484 18.35 -49.33 2.88
N GLN A 485 17.74 -48.54 3.76
CA GLN A 485 17.85 -48.71 5.22
C GLN A 485 16.95 -49.82 5.79
N GLY A 486 16.16 -50.50 4.95
CA GLY A 486 15.29 -51.63 5.30
C GLY A 486 13.83 -51.27 5.58
N ALA A 487 13.41 -50.01 5.36
CA ALA A 487 12.02 -49.59 5.58
C ALA A 487 11.08 -50.05 4.46
N SER A 488 9.85 -50.42 4.81
CA SER A 488 8.77 -50.60 3.84
C SER A 488 8.14 -49.24 3.51
N VAL A 489 8.40 -48.70 2.32
CA VAL A 489 8.02 -47.32 1.97
C VAL A 489 6.93 -47.28 0.90
N SER A 490 5.83 -46.60 1.20
CA SER A 490 4.79 -46.17 0.25
C SER A 490 4.85 -44.66 0.02
N PHE A 491 4.42 -44.20 -1.14
CA PHE A 491 4.53 -42.80 -1.53
C PHE A 491 3.22 -42.21 -2.02
N CYS A 492 2.76 -41.16 -1.35
CA CYS A 492 1.63 -40.34 -1.77
C CYS A 492 2.15 -39.12 -2.56
N ALA A 493 1.81 -39.07 -3.85
CA ALA A 493 2.27 -38.03 -4.77
C ALA A 493 1.11 -37.45 -5.60
N GLN A 494 1.35 -36.27 -6.18
CA GLN A 494 0.41 -35.66 -7.14
C GLN A 494 0.21 -36.61 -8.34
N PRO A 495 -1.05 -36.83 -8.81
CA PRO A 495 -1.34 -37.79 -9.89
C PRO A 495 -0.52 -37.61 -11.17
N LYS A 496 -0.17 -36.35 -11.51
CA LYS A 496 0.66 -36.00 -12.68
C LYS A 496 2.05 -36.63 -12.68
N LEU A 497 2.55 -37.10 -11.54
CA LEU A 497 3.87 -37.72 -11.42
C LEU A 497 3.80 -39.24 -11.29
N HIS A 498 2.60 -39.85 -11.23
CA HIS A 498 2.45 -41.27 -10.95
C HIS A 498 3.12 -42.17 -11.97
N SER A 499 2.97 -41.88 -13.27
CA SER A 499 3.62 -42.64 -14.34
C SER A 499 5.13 -42.59 -14.22
N LEU A 500 5.68 -41.39 -13.98
CA LEU A 500 7.13 -41.20 -13.80
C LEU A 500 7.66 -41.93 -12.56
N ILE A 501 6.96 -41.82 -11.43
CA ILE A 501 7.32 -42.48 -10.16
C ILE A 501 7.37 -44.01 -10.33
N LYS A 502 6.37 -44.59 -11.02
CA LYS A 502 6.32 -46.03 -11.31
C LYS A 502 7.47 -46.46 -12.20
N THR A 503 7.66 -45.80 -13.34
CA THR A 503 8.71 -46.15 -14.31
C THR A 503 10.11 -45.98 -13.72
N SER A 504 10.29 -44.97 -12.85
CA SER A 504 11.56 -44.72 -12.17
C SER A 504 11.87 -45.72 -11.05
N GLY A 505 10.95 -46.63 -10.71
CA GLY A 505 11.12 -47.58 -9.61
C GLY A 505 11.02 -46.95 -8.21
N ILE A 506 10.50 -45.72 -8.12
CA ILE A 506 10.36 -44.98 -6.86
C ILE A 506 9.21 -45.52 -6.02
N ASP A 507 8.11 -45.92 -6.63
CA ASP A 507 7.04 -46.68 -5.98
C ASP A 507 6.26 -47.41 -7.09
N PRO A 508 6.06 -48.74 -7.02
CA PRO A 508 5.25 -49.46 -8.01
C PRO A 508 3.76 -49.06 -7.98
N SER A 509 3.27 -48.52 -6.86
CA SER A 509 1.87 -48.15 -6.65
C SER A 509 1.72 -46.84 -5.88
N PRO A 510 2.18 -45.70 -6.43
CA PRO A 510 2.00 -44.39 -5.81
C PRO A 510 0.53 -44.11 -5.52
N LEU A 511 0.27 -43.57 -4.33
CA LEU A 511 -1.05 -43.27 -3.84
C LEU A 511 -1.46 -41.84 -4.23
N THR A 512 -2.74 -41.66 -4.59
CA THR A 512 -3.35 -40.33 -4.60
C THR A 512 -3.56 -39.84 -3.17
N PRO A 513 -3.71 -38.52 -2.95
CA PRO A 513 -4.04 -38.00 -1.63
C PRO A 513 -5.29 -38.63 -1.01
N GLN A 514 -6.31 -38.94 -1.82
CA GLN A 514 -7.54 -39.58 -1.36
C GLN A 514 -7.32 -41.03 -0.91
N GLN A 515 -6.39 -41.75 -1.56
CA GLN A 515 -6.01 -43.10 -1.14
C GLN A 515 -5.17 -43.07 0.14
N ALA A 516 -4.21 -42.14 0.23
CA ALA A 516 -3.35 -41.96 1.40
C ALA A 516 -4.15 -41.62 2.68
N ASN A 517 -5.21 -40.80 2.56
CA ASN A 517 -6.09 -40.48 3.69
C ASN A 517 -6.85 -41.70 4.27
N LYS A 518 -6.92 -42.82 3.55
CA LYS A 518 -7.56 -44.05 4.02
C LYS A 518 -6.60 -44.98 4.77
N ILE A 519 -5.31 -44.68 4.77
CA ILE A 519 -4.30 -45.46 5.47
C ILE A 519 -4.40 -45.16 6.98
N ASN A 520 -4.56 -46.22 7.77
CA ASN A 520 -4.74 -46.16 9.22
C ASN A 520 -3.72 -47.00 10.01
N ASP A 521 -2.87 -47.76 9.33
CA ASP A 521 -1.78 -48.53 9.91
C ASP A 521 -0.41 -47.97 9.50
N GLY A 522 0.62 -48.26 10.29
CA GLY A 522 1.98 -47.77 10.10
C GLY A 522 2.23 -46.34 10.58
N GLN A 523 3.18 -45.68 9.94
CA GLN A 523 3.56 -44.30 10.22
C GLN A 523 3.61 -43.49 8.92
N TRP A 524 3.51 -42.17 9.01
CA TRP A 524 3.66 -41.29 7.85
C TRP A 524 4.51 -40.07 8.16
N ILE A 525 5.07 -39.44 7.13
CA ILE A 525 5.83 -38.19 7.28
C ILE A 525 5.66 -37.30 6.05
N PRO A 526 5.64 -35.96 6.21
CA PRO A 526 5.80 -35.05 5.08
C PRO A 526 7.13 -35.25 4.37
N LEU A 527 7.13 -35.28 3.04
CA LEU A 527 8.29 -35.60 2.22
C LEU A 527 9.50 -34.69 2.53
N LEU A 528 9.28 -33.39 2.77
CA LEU A 528 10.36 -32.43 3.05
C LEU A 528 10.78 -32.39 4.53
N SER A 529 10.20 -33.22 5.39
CA SER A 529 10.72 -33.46 6.75
C SER A 529 11.77 -34.59 6.78
N VAL A 530 11.80 -35.45 5.76
CA VAL A 530 12.77 -36.56 5.64
C VAL A 530 14.25 -36.12 5.63
N PRO A 531 14.65 -35.04 4.93
CA PRO A 531 16.05 -34.59 4.90
C PRO A 531 16.66 -34.36 6.28
N ARG A 532 15.85 -33.89 7.24
CA ARG A 532 16.26 -33.70 8.63
C ARG A 532 16.71 -35.01 9.27
N HIS A 533 15.95 -36.08 9.06
CA HIS A 533 16.20 -37.40 9.67
C HIS A 533 17.33 -38.16 8.99
N LEU A 534 17.56 -37.87 7.70
CA LEU A 534 18.70 -38.40 6.95
C LEU A 534 19.95 -37.53 7.07
N GLU A 535 19.90 -36.45 7.86
CA GLU A 535 21.00 -35.50 8.07
C GLU A 535 21.62 -35.01 6.75
N VAL A 536 20.78 -34.65 5.77
CA VAL A 536 21.23 -34.31 4.42
C VAL A 536 21.99 -32.99 4.42
N ASN A 537 23.21 -33.02 3.90
CA ASN A 537 24.12 -31.89 3.76
C ASN A 537 25.21 -32.21 2.69
N PRO A 538 26.10 -31.29 2.30
CA PRO A 538 27.13 -31.55 1.29
C PRO A 538 28.07 -32.72 1.61
N ASP A 539 28.35 -33.00 2.89
CA ASP A 539 29.17 -34.13 3.33
C ASP A 539 28.36 -35.46 3.38
N ASN A 540 27.03 -35.38 3.22
CA ASN A 540 26.10 -36.50 3.19
C ASN A 540 24.98 -36.27 2.14
N PRO A 541 25.29 -36.31 0.84
CA PRO A 541 24.39 -35.84 -0.23
C PRO A 541 23.26 -36.82 -0.62
N VAL A 542 23.08 -37.92 0.15
CA VAL A 542 22.05 -38.98 0.05
C VAL A 542 21.36 -39.12 -1.33
N ILE A 543 21.75 -40.15 -2.08
CA ILE A 543 21.32 -40.45 -3.45
C ILE A 543 21.67 -39.31 -4.43
N THR A 544 22.85 -39.43 -5.05
CA THR A 544 23.36 -38.52 -6.08
C THR A 544 23.32 -39.11 -7.49
N GLU A 545 23.13 -40.43 -7.59
CA GLU A 545 22.99 -41.14 -8.87
C GLU A 545 21.63 -40.83 -9.53
N PRO A 546 21.52 -40.97 -10.87
CA PRO A 546 20.26 -40.80 -11.59
C PRO A 546 19.16 -41.74 -11.05
N TYR A 547 18.03 -41.15 -10.66
CA TYR A 547 16.90 -41.87 -10.05
C TYR A 547 15.58 -41.64 -10.77
N ILE A 548 15.56 -40.80 -11.81
CA ILE A 548 14.41 -40.57 -12.67
C ILE A 548 14.66 -41.26 -14.02
N LYS A 549 13.71 -42.06 -14.47
CA LYS A 549 13.80 -42.83 -15.71
C LYS A 549 12.54 -42.66 -16.55
N THR A 550 12.71 -42.80 -17.86
CA THR A 550 11.62 -42.98 -18.82
C THR A 550 11.71 -44.36 -19.48
N THR A 551 10.89 -44.65 -20.49
CA THR A 551 10.94 -45.93 -21.22
C THR A 551 11.68 -45.80 -22.54
N ASP A 552 12.35 -46.89 -22.95
CA ASP A 552 13.05 -46.96 -24.24
C ASP A 552 12.10 -46.70 -25.41
N GLU A 553 10.83 -47.14 -25.33
CA GLU A 553 9.86 -46.88 -26.40
C GLU A 553 9.56 -45.39 -26.58
N LEU A 554 9.48 -44.62 -25.48
CA LEU A 554 9.29 -43.17 -25.54
C LEU A 554 10.54 -42.46 -26.01
N ILE A 555 11.73 -42.91 -25.57
CA ILE A 555 13.01 -42.37 -26.05
C ILE A 555 13.10 -42.54 -27.57
N ASP A 556 12.85 -43.74 -28.08
CA ASP A 556 12.93 -44.06 -29.51
C ASP A 556 11.86 -43.31 -30.32
N LYS A 557 10.64 -43.16 -29.77
CA LYS A 557 9.60 -42.32 -30.37
C LYS A 557 10.11 -40.90 -30.60
N TRP A 558 10.64 -40.26 -29.55
CA TRP A 558 11.10 -38.87 -29.64
C TRP A 558 12.38 -38.73 -30.46
N LYS A 559 13.27 -39.72 -30.39
CA LYS A 559 14.44 -39.80 -31.28
C LYS A 559 14.04 -39.84 -32.75
N GLY A 560 12.98 -40.59 -33.09
CA GLY A 560 12.41 -40.61 -34.43
C GLY A 560 11.83 -39.25 -34.84
N ILE A 561 11.11 -38.57 -33.94
CA ILE A 561 10.54 -37.23 -34.19
C ILE A 561 11.65 -36.20 -34.40
N PHE A 562 12.74 -36.25 -33.61
CA PHE A 562 13.88 -35.36 -33.71
C PHE A 562 14.88 -35.72 -34.82
N SER A 563 14.67 -36.83 -35.54
CA SER A 563 15.63 -37.32 -36.55
C SER A 563 15.89 -36.36 -37.71
N THR A 564 15.02 -35.37 -37.92
CA THR A 564 15.19 -34.30 -38.91
C THR A 564 16.18 -33.22 -38.45
N GLU A 565 16.46 -33.12 -37.16
CA GLU A 565 17.38 -32.14 -36.58
C GLU A 565 18.83 -32.61 -36.75
N GLN A 566 19.61 -31.86 -37.53
CA GLN A 566 21.01 -32.17 -37.84
C GLN A 566 22.01 -31.50 -36.89
N ARG A 567 21.50 -30.88 -35.82
CA ARG A 567 22.24 -30.00 -34.92
C ARG A 567 22.06 -30.50 -33.49
N PRO A 568 23.03 -30.22 -32.59
CA PRO A 568 22.80 -30.45 -31.17
C PRO A 568 21.54 -29.74 -30.69
N ILE A 569 20.68 -30.46 -29.96
CA ILE A 569 19.40 -29.98 -29.46
C ILE A 569 19.58 -29.47 -28.04
N ILE A 570 19.39 -28.17 -27.83
CA ILE A 570 19.53 -27.52 -26.53
C ILE A 570 18.13 -27.23 -25.98
N GLY A 571 17.71 -27.99 -24.97
CA GLY A 571 16.44 -27.79 -24.29
C GLY A 571 16.49 -26.57 -23.37
N ILE A 572 15.56 -25.63 -23.50
CA ILE A 572 15.53 -24.41 -22.69
C ILE A 572 14.21 -24.22 -21.93
N ASN A 573 14.29 -23.72 -20.70
CA ASN A 573 13.13 -23.30 -19.90
C ASN A 573 13.52 -22.09 -19.04
N TRP A 574 12.83 -20.96 -19.20
CA TRP A 574 13.27 -19.66 -18.67
C TRP A 574 12.36 -19.09 -17.59
N GLN A 575 11.10 -19.51 -17.51
CA GLN A 575 10.12 -18.86 -16.65
C GLN A 575 9.41 -19.84 -15.71
N GLY A 576 9.34 -19.46 -14.43
CA GLY A 576 8.52 -20.14 -13.43
C GLY A 576 7.10 -19.57 -13.35
N ASN A 577 6.35 -19.98 -12.33
CA ASN A 577 5.02 -19.44 -12.08
C ASN A 577 5.10 -17.98 -11.55
N PRO A 578 4.53 -16.97 -12.22
CA PRO A 578 4.59 -15.57 -11.77
C PRO A 578 4.00 -15.33 -10.38
N LYS A 579 3.07 -16.18 -9.92
CA LYS A 579 2.52 -16.09 -8.55
C LYS A 579 3.57 -16.42 -7.49
N THR A 580 4.52 -17.29 -7.80
CA THR A 580 5.64 -17.62 -6.90
C THR A 580 6.73 -16.55 -6.90
N GLU A 581 6.89 -15.81 -8.00
CA GLU A 581 7.79 -14.65 -8.15
C GLU A 581 7.37 -13.45 -7.29
N LYS A 582 6.09 -13.35 -6.91
CA LYS A 582 5.61 -12.33 -5.96
C LYS A 582 6.04 -12.58 -4.51
N THR A 583 6.82 -13.65 -4.27
CA THR A 583 7.25 -14.06 -2.93
C THR A 583 8.78 -14.21 -2.88
N GLY A 584 9.33 -15.04 -1.97
CA GLY A 584 10.76 -15.16 -1.71
C GLY A 584 11.65 -15.71 -2.83
N LEU A 585 11.12 -15.90 -4.05
CA LEU A 585 11.83 -16.38 -5.25
C LEU A 585 11.89 -15.31 -6.36
N ARG A 586 11.61 -14.05 -6.04
CA ARG A 586 11.56 -12.95 -7.02
C ARG A 586 12.86 -12.81 -7.80
N GLY A 587 12.74 -12.82 -9.11
CA GLY A 587 13.84 -12.58 -10.05
C GLY A 587 14.54 -13.85 -10.52
N ARG A 588 13.99 -15.05 -10.28
CA ARG A 588 14.53 -16.31 -10.84
C ARG A 588 14.17 -16.53 -12.32
N SER A 589 13.06 -15.94 -12.78
CA SER A 589 12.68 -15.96 -14.19
C SER A 589 13.41 -14.88 -14.98
N LEU A 590 13.69 -15.17 -16.25
CA LEU A 590 14.25 -14.24 -17.22
C LEU A 590 13.41 -14.24 -18.50
N ALA A 591 13.45 -13.13 -19.25
CA ALA A 591 12.79 -13.04 -20.53
C ALA A 591 13.46 -13.96 -21.56
N LEU A 592 12.68 -14.57 -22.45
CA LEU A 592 13.20 -15.46 -23.49
C LEU A 592 14.24 -14.75 -24.37
N GLU A 593 14.05 -13.47 -24.66
CA GLU A 593 14.93 -12.66 -25.50
C GLU A 593 16.39 -12.63 -24.98
N ALA A 594 16.60 -12.79 -23.67
CA ALA A 594 17.93 -12.88 -23.07
C ALA A 594 18.76 -14.06 -23.61
N PHE A 595 18.12 -15.07 -24.23
CA PHE A 595 18.81 -16.19 -24.89
C PHE A 595 19.39 -15.85 -26.28
N ALA A 596 19.25 -14.61 -26.79
CA ALA A 596 19.82 -14.22 -28.07
C ALA A 596 21.35 -14.48 -28.21
N PRO A 597 22.20 -14.25 -27.18
CA PRO A 597 23.63 -14.56 -27.26
C PRO A 597 23.92 -16.06 -27.43
N VAL A 598 23.04 -16.93 -26.91
CA VAL A 598 23.15 -18.40 -27.01
C VAL A 598 22.92 -18.90 -28.43
N THR A 599 22.10 -18.20 -29.23
CA THR A 599 21.77 -18.60 -30.60
C THR A 599 22.68 -17.99 -31.67
N THR A 600 23.29 -16.84 -31.36
CA THR A 600 24.09 -16.07 -32.32
C THR A 600 25.34 -16.83 -32.76
N ASN A 601 25.57 -16.94 -34.08
CA ASN A 601 26.74 -17.58 -34.70
C ASN A 601 27.02 -19.04 -34.31
N ARG A 602 26.00 -19.78 -33.84
CA ARG A 602 26.13 -21.18 -33.43
C ARG A 602 25.23 -22.11 -34.24
N HIS A 603 25.74 -23.29 -34.55
CA HIS A 603 25.02 -24.34 -35.29
C HIS A 603 24.25 -25.30 -34.36
N ILE A 604 23.39 -24.75 -33.48
CA ILE A 604 22.50 -25.51 -32.58
C ILE A 604 21.03 -25.42 -33.03
N SER A 605 20.20 -26.35 -32.53
CA SER A 605 18.73 -26.24 -32.52
C SER A 605 18.27 -26.03 -31.07
N LEU A 606 17.37 -25.07 -30.84
CA LEU A 606 16.72 -24.87 -29.55
C LEU A 606 15.46 -25.73 -29.44
N LEU A 607 15.18 -26.23 -28.24
CA LEU A 607 13.93 -26.88 -27.93
C LEU A 607 13.30 -26.17 -26.73
N SER A 608 12.08 -25.66 -26.85
CA SER A 608 11.37 -25.11 -25.71
C SER A 608 10.83 -26.26 -24.85
N LEU A 609 11.28 -26.30 -23.60
CA LEU A 609 10.72 -27.12 -22.52
C LEU A 609 9.73 -26.30 -21.67
N GLN A 610 9.51 -25.04 -22.00
CA GLN A 610 8.64 -24.12 -21.28
C GLN A 610 7.17 -24.52 -21.42
N LYS A 611 6.47 -24.63 -20.28
CA LYS A 611 5.04 -24.97 -20.23
C LYS A 611 4.24 -23.94 -19.44
N GLY A 612 3.14 -23.48 -20.03
CA GLY A 612 2.22 -22.54 -19.39
C GLY A 612 2.73 -21.11 -19.46
N PHE A 613 3.11 -20.53 -18.33
CA PHE A 613 3.56 -19.14 -18.27
C PHE A 613 4.90 -18.97 -19.00
N GLY A 614 5.02 -17.93 -19.80
CA GLY A 614 6.23 -17.63 -20.57
C GLY A 614 6.25 -18.26 -21.95
N SER A 615 5.45 -19.30 -22.21
CA SER A 615 5.37 -19.94 -23.54
C SER A 615 4.90 -18.97 -24.61
N GLU A 616 4.08 -17.97 -24.25
CA GLU A 616 3.64 -16.89 -25.14
C GLU A 616 4.80 -16.08 -25.75
N GLN A 617 5.98 -16.06 -25.12
CA GLN A 617 7.14 -15.33 -25.63
C GLN A 617 7.72 -15.96 -26.90
N LEU A 618 7.46 -17.25 -27.16
CA LEU A 618 7.87 -17.92 -28.40
C LEU A 618 7.24 -17.26 -29.64
N GLU A 619 6.10 -16.59 -29.48
CA GLU A 619 5.40 -15.94 -30.59
C GLU A 619 6.16 -14.76 -31.18
N THR A 620 6.91 -14.06 -30.34
CA THR A 620 7.52 -12.76 -30.66
C THR A 620 9.05 -12.77 -30.59
N CYS A 621 9.66 -13.88 -30.16
CA CYS A 621 11.12 -13.95 -30.01
C CYS A 621 11.88 -13.82 -31.35
N PRO A 622 13.00 -13.07 -31.38
CA PRO A 622 13.70 -12.73 -32.63
C PRO A 622 14.49 -13.89 -33.26
N PHE A 623 14.66 -15.00 -32.55
CA PHE A 623 15.39 -16.20 -33.00
C PHE A 623 14.47 -17.44 -33.06
N ARG A 624 13.17 -17.23 -33.30
CA ARG A 624 12.17 -18.31 -33.38
C ARG A 624 12.54 -19.39 -34.40
N ASP A 625 13.19 -19.01 -35.49
CA ASP A 625 13.71 -19.90 -36.54
C ASP A 625 14.78 -20.88 -36.05
N ARG A 626 15.29 -20.69 -34.83
CA ARG A 626 16.26 -21.58 -34.20
C ARG A 626 15.63 -22.72 -33.42
N PHE A 627 14.32 -22.70 -33.19
CA PHE A 627 13.64 -23.81 -32.53
C PHE A 627 13.45 -25.00 -33.46
N VAL A 628 13.45 -26.21 -32.90
CA VAL A 628 13.23 -27.44 -33.64
C VAL A 628 11.90 -27.40 -34.41
N SER A 629 11.91 -28.01 -35.58
CA SER A 629 10.75 -28.03 -36.49
C SER A 629 9.51 -28.71 -35.87
N CYS A 630 9.72 -29.65 -34.95
CA CYS A 630 8.67 -30.39 -34.26
C CYS A 630 8.25 -29.78 -32.91
N GLN A 631 8.53 -28.48 -32.68
CA GLN A 631 8.12 -27.79 -31.45
C GLN A 631 6.61 -27.91 -31.15
N PRO A 632 5.68 -27.83 -32.13
CA PRO A 632 4.25 -27.99 -31.85
C PRO A 632 3.90 -29.33 -31.19
N GLN A 633 4.52 -30.44 -31.62
CA GLN A 633 4.31 -31.76 -31.02
C GLN A 633 4.81 -31.81 -29.57
N VAL A 634 5.92 -31.13 -29.29
CA VAL A 634 6.43 -31.01 -27.92
C VAL A 634 5.46 -30.19 -27.08
N ASP A 635 4.93 -29.09 -27.60
CA ASP A 635 4.00 -28.19 -26.89
C ASP A 635 2.71 -28.89 -26.47
N GLU A 636 2.21 -29.84 -27.27
CA GLU A 636 1.03 -30.67 -26.98
C GLU A 636 1.26 -31.70 -25.84
N THR A 637 2.50 -31.98 -25.48
CA THR A 637 2.84 -32.97 -24.43
C THR A 637 2.73 -32.36 -23.03
N TRP A 638 1.94 -32.96 -22.13
CA TRP A 638 1.75 -32.51 -20.74
C TRP A 638 2.09 -33.57 -19.68
N ASP A 639 2.46 -34.78 -20.12
CA ASP A 639 2.84 -35.88 -19.24
C ASP A 639 4.33 -35.80 -18.88
N PHE A 640 4.66 -36.00 -17.60
CA PHE A 640 6.03 -35.87 -17.11
C PHE A 640 6.93 -37.05 -17.52
N LEU A 641 6.37 -38.25 -17.72
CA LEU A 641 7.14 -39.40 -18.22
C LEU A 641 7.55 -39.18 -19.68
N GLU A 642 6.65 -38.62 -20.48
CA GLU A 642 6.96 -38.24 -21.87
C GLU A 642 7.88 -37.01 -21.95
N THR A 643 7.70 -36.01 -21.08
CA THR A 643 8.63 -34.88 -20.95
C THR A 643 10.05 -35.35 -20.61
N ALA A 644 10.19 -36.38 -19.76
CA ALA A 644 11.49 -36.99 -19.48
C ALA A 644 12.11 -37.60 -20.75
N ALA A 645 11.34 -38.28 -21.62
CA ALA A 645 11.85 -38.80 -22.89
C ALA A 645 12.26 -37.71 -23.88
N ILE A 646 11.55 -36.58 -23.89
CA ILE A 646 11.94 -35.38 -24.65
C ILE A 646 13.29 -34.85 -24.15
N ILE A 647 13.46 -34.70 -22.83
CA ILE A 647 14.71 -34.24 -22.21
C ILE A 647 15.87 -35.20 -22.48
N ASP A 648 15.61 -36.51 -22.49
CA ASP A 648 16.63 -37.52 -22.75
C ASP A 648 17.27 -37.36 -24.12
N ASN A 649 16.47 -36.94 -25.12
CA ASN A 649 16.90 -36.65 -26.48
C ASN A 649 17.53 -35.25 -26.70
N CYS A 650 17.59 -34.39 -25.69
CA CYS A 650 18.39 -33.16 -25.77
C CYS A 650 19.89 -33.48 -25.68
N ASP A 651 20.80 -32.64 -26.15
CA ASP A 651 22.23 -32.78 -25.84
C ASP A 651 22.60 -32.08 -24.53
N LEU A 652 21.87 -31.01 -24.20
CA LEU A 652 22.02 -30.19 -23.00
C LEU A 652 20.67 -29.58 -22.63
N VAL A 653 20.42 -29.41 -21.34
CA VAL A 653 19.31 -28.60 -20.84
C VAL A 653 19.86 -27.32 -20.20
N ILE A 654 19.33 -26.16 -20.57
CA ILE A 654 19.61 -24.88 -19.91
C ILE A 654 18.31 -24.36 -19.31
N THR A 655 18.24 -24.21 -18.00
CA THR A 655 16.97 -23.89 -17.34
C THR A 655 17.14 -22.93 -16.18
N SER A 656 16.11 -22.12 -15.89
CA SER A 656 15.97 -21.44 -14.61
C SER A 656 15.48 -22.40 -13.52
N ASP A 657 15.53 -21.95 -12.26
CA ASP A 657 15.14 -22.72 -11.07
C ASP A 657 13.64 -23.10 -11.07
N THR A 658 13.31 -24.20 -11.75
CA THR A 658 11.96 -24.72 -11.97
C THR A 658 11.92 -26.26 -11.84
N ALA A 659 10.74 -26.86 -12.03
CA ALA A 659 10.60 -28.32 -12.05
C ALA A 659 11.48 -29.00 -13.12
N VAL A 660 11.79 -28.31 -14.23
CA VAL A 660 12.67 -28.84 -15.29
C VAL A 660 14.09 -29.07 -14.76
N ALA A 661 14.59 -28.20 -13.89
CA ALA A 661 15.92 -28.37 -13.27
C ALA A 661 15.99 -29.69 -12.48
N HIS A 662 14.98 -29.97 -11.67
CA HIS A 662 14.91 -31.18 -10.86
C HIS A 662 14.64 -32.44 -11.67
N LEU A 663 13.86 -32.34 -12.75
CA LEU A 663 13.60 -33.44 -13.67
C LEU A 663 14.88 -33.84 -14.42
N ALA A 664 15.51 -32.89 -15.12
CA ALA A 664 16.72 -33.13 -15.88
C ALA A 664 17.90 -33.55 -14.98
N GLY A 665 18.07 -32.89 -13.83
CA GLY A 665 19.07 -33.26 -12.83
C GLY A 665 18.85 -34.66 -12.27
N GLY A 666 17.59 -35.03 -11.94
CA GLY A 666 17.27 -36.36 -11.42
C GLY A 666 17.43 -37.49 -12.43
N MET A 667 17.40 -37.17 -13.73
CA MET A 667 17.74 -38.09 -14.83
C MET A 667 19.25 -38.22 -15.06
N GLY A 668 20.08 -37.38 -14.43
CA GLY A 668 21.51 -37.30 -14.75
C GLY A 668 21.81 -36.61 -16.07
N LYS A 669 20.85 -35.85 -16.63
CA LYS A 669 21.07 -35.12 -17.86
C LYS A 669 22.05 -33.97 -17.63
N THR A 670 22.97 -33.75 -18.56
CA THR A 670 23.82 -32.55 -18.54
C THR A 670 22.92 -31.32 -18.51
N THR A 671 22.99 -30.56 -17.42
CA THR A 671 22.05 -29.45 -17.16
C THR A 671 22.79 -28.21 -16.69
N TRP A 672 22.51 -27.05 -17.29
CA TRP A 672 23.01 -25.77 -16.82
C TRP A 672 21.88 -24.97 -16.20
N LEU A 673 22.01 -24.68 -14.91
CA LEU A 673 21.00 -23.97 -14.14
C LEU A 673 21.34 -22.48 -14.05
N LEU A 674 20.40 -21.63 -14.46
CA LEU A 674 20.51 -20.18 -14.40
C LEU A 674 19.94 -19.68 -13.07
N LEU A 675 20.76 -18.97 -12.32
CA LEU A 675 20.47 -18.52 -10.96
C LEU A 675 20.62 -17.00 -10.85
N HIS A 676 19.65 -16.38 -10.17
CA HIS A 676 19.80 -14.98 -9.75
C HIS A 676 20.78 -14.88 -8.58
N LYS A 677 21.16 -13.64 -8.22
CA LYS A 677 22.29 -13.39 -7.30
C LYS A 677 22.18 -14.10 -5.94
N VAL A 678 21.01 -14.06 -5.30
CA VAL A 678 20.73 -14.74 -4.03
C VAL A 678 19.67 -15.82 -4.25
N PRO A 679 20.04 -17.03 -4.72
CA PRO A 679 19.09 -18.02 -5.22
C PRO A 679 18.29 -18.72 -4.10
N ASP A 680 17.43 -19.67 -4.49
CA ASP A 680 16.84 -20.62 -3.56
C ASP A 680 17.92 -21.38 -2.78
N TRP A 681 17.62 -21.70 -1.52
CA TRP A 681 18.54 -22.27 -0.55
C TRP A 681 19.22 -23.56 -1.01
N ARG A 682 18.61 -24.29 -1.94
CA ARG A 682 19.16 -25.54 -2.50
C ARG A 682 20.49 -25.34 -3.19
N TRP A 683 20.70 -24.16 -3.74
CA TRP A 683 21.80 -23.91 -4.66
C TRP A 683 23.00 -23.24 -3.98
N GLY A 684 22.90 -22.86 -2.70
CA GLY A 684 23.96 -22.09 -2.01
C GLY A 684 24.22 -20.72 -2.63
N LEU A 685 25.13 -19.93 -2.06
CA LEU A 685 25.50 -18.60 -2.58
C LEU A 685 26.64 -18.63 -3.61
N GLU A 686 27.52 -19.63 -3.54
CA GLU A 686 28.79 -19.64 -4.26
C GLU A 686 29.01 -20.95 -5.03
N GLY A 687 30.05 -20.96 -5.87
CA GLY A 687 30.42 -22.13 -6.69
C GLY A 687 29.54 -22.35 -7.92
N ASP A 688 30.01 -23.18 -8.84
CA ASP A 688 29.33 -23.51 -10.10
C ASP A 688 28.85 -24.97 -10.15
N THR A 689 28.87 -25.68 -9.02
CA THR A 689 28.42 -27.07 -8.87
C THR A 689 27.40 -27.21 -7.75
N THR A 690 26.72 -28.35 -7.71
CA THR A 690 25.73 -28.67 -6.68
C THR A 690 25.90 -30.13 -6.26
N PHE A 691 25.83 -30.39 -4.95
CA PHE A 691 25.87 -31.76 -4.44
C PHE A 691 24.57 -32.53 -4.75
N TRP A 692 23.49 -31.83 -5.12
CA TRP A 692 22.21 -32.46 -5.44
C TRP A 692 22.23 -33.25 -6.75
N TYR A 693 23.00 -32.77 -7.72
CA TYR A 693 23.01 -33.24 -9.12
C TYR A 693 24.42 -33.11 -9.72
N PRO A 694 25.23 -34.18 -9.72
CA PRO A 694 26.59 -34.14 -10.30
C PRO A 694 26.64 -33.76 -11.78
N SER A 695 25.56 -33.99 -12.54
CA SER A 695 25.44 -33.63 -13.95
C SER A 695 25.14 -32.14 -14.20
N MET A 696 25.00 -31.33 -13.14
CA MET A 696 24.54 -29.96 -13.22
C MET A 696 25.65 -28.94 -12.99
N ARG A 697 25.71 -27.92 -13.86
CA ARG A 697 26.55 -26.72 -13.71
C ARG A 697 25.68 -25.51 -13.40
N LEU A 698 26.12 -24.63 -12.51
CA LEU A 698 25.37 -23.46 -12.06
C LEU A 698 25.96 -22.17 -12.66
N PHE A 699 25.10 -21.34 -13.24
CA PHE A 699 25.45 -20.01 -13.75
C PHE A 699 24.70 -18.95 -12.96
N ARG A 700 25.43 -18.19 -12.13
CA ARG A 700 24.85 -17.22 -11.21
C ARG A 700 25.06 -15.79 -11.69
N GLN A 701 24.06 -14.95 -11.48
CA GLN A 701 24.23 -13.50 -11.60
C GLN A 701 25.30 -12.99 -10.63
N ARG A 702 26.23 -12.19 -11.14
CA ARG A 702 27.15 -11.39 -10.30
C ARG A 702 26.46 -10.13 -9.76
N GLU A 703 25.62 -9.53 -10.61
CA GLU A 703 24.82 -8.35 -10.31
C GLU A 703 23.34 -8.68 -10.47
N ARG A 704 22.52 -8.23 -9.51
CA ARG A 704 21.10 -8.54 -9.47
C ARG A 704 20.41 -8.01 -10.73
N GLY A 705 19.68 -8.88 -11.42
CA GLY A 705 18.93 -8.53 -12.63
C GLY A 705 19.75 -8.50 -13.91
N ASN A 706 21.08 -8.62 -13.85
CA ASN A 706 21.94 -8.67 -15.03
C ASN A 706 21.97 -10.09 -15.61
N TRP A 707 20.90 -10.46 -16.33
CA TRP A 707 20.83 -11.74 -17.02
C TRP A 707 21.69 -11.78 -18.28
N ASP A 708 21.96 -10.64 -18.92
CA ASP A 708 22.79 -10.57 -20.13
C ASP A 708 24.19 -11.12 -19.86
N GLU A 709 24.83 -10.71 -18.77
CA GLU A 709 26.15 -11.22 -18.35
C GLU A 709 26.16 -12.73 -18.11
N VAL A 710 25.07 -13.28 -17.55
CA VAL A 710 24.92 -14.72 -17.33
C VAL A 710 24.86 -15.43 -18.68
N LEU A 711 24.07 -14.92 -19.61
CA LEU A 711 23.81 -15.53 -20.91
C LEU A 711 25.01 -15.42 -21.86
N GLU A 712 25.83 -14.38 -21.72
CA GLU A 712 27.14 -14.29 -22.39
C GLU A 712 28.07 -15.42 -21.94
N ARG A 713 28.22 -15.65 -20.63
CA ARG A 713 29.04 -16.75 -20.10
C ARG A 713 28.49 -18.13 -20.48
N VAL A 714 27.16 -18.28 -20.51
CA VAL A 714 26.52 -19.50 -21.00
C VAL A 714 26.86 -19.71 -22.47
N ALA A 715 26.83 -18.66 -23.29
CA ALA A 715 27.16 -18.75 -24.70
C ALA A 715 28.65 -19.12 -24.92
N GLU A 716 29.57 -18.58 -24.12
CA GLU A 716 30.98 -18.97 -24.13
C GLU A 716 31.17 -20.45 -23.74
N ALA A 717 30.56 -20.88 -22.64
CA ALA A 717 30.62 -22.27 -22.21
C ALA A 717 30.05 -23.24 -23.26
N LEU A 718 28.99 -22.84 -23.98
CA LEU A 718 28.42 -23.63 -25.08
C LEU A 718 29.43 -23.81 -26.22
N GLN A 719 30.20 -22.77 -26.52
CA GLN A 719 31.24 -22.83 -27.56
C GLN A 719 32.35 -23.82 -27.17
N GLU A 720 32.72 -23.86 -25.90
CA GLU A 720 33.71 -24.81 -25.38
C GLU A 720 33.20 -26.26 -25.40
N GLN A 721 31.94 -26.47 -24.99
CA GLN A 721 31.31 -27.79 -24.93
C GLN A 721 31.11 -28.39 -26.33
N PHE A 722 30.87 -27.54 -27.33
CA PHE A 722 30.61 -27.94 -28.71
C PHE A 722 31.51 -27.15 -29.69
N PRO A 723 32.83 -27.43 -29.73
CA PRO A 723 33.83 -26.60 -30.40
C PRO A 723 33.73 -26.59 -31.95
N GLY A 724 32.99 -27.53 -32.54
CA GLY A 724 32.72 -27.60 -33.98
C GLY A 724 31.56 -26.73 -34.48
N LEU A 725 30.96 -25.90 -33.60
CA LEU A 725 29.75 -25.11 -33.88
C LEU A 725 30.00 -23.69 -34.39
N SER A 726 31.25 -23.24 -34.47
CA SER A 726 31.56 -22.02 -35.23
C SER A 726 31.18 -22.26 -36.68
N ALA A 727 30.52 -21.31 -37.34
CA ALA A 727 30.18 -21.43 -38.75
C ALA A 727 31.43 -21.76 -39.61
N ALA A 728 31.65 -23.04 -39.90
CA ALA A 728 32.72 -23.50 -40.75
C ALA A 728 32.36 -23.17 -42.20
N GLU A 729 33.08 -22.19 -42.73
CA GLU A 729 33.51 -22.00 -44.12
C GLU A 729 32.74 -22.80 -45.19
N SER A 730 31.71 -22.19 -45.76
CA SER A 730 31.29 -22.52 -47.13
C SER A 730 32.26 -21.85 -48.12
N GLY A 731 33.21 -22.63 -48.63
CA GLY A 731 33.76 -22.62 -50.00
C GLY A 731 34.03 -21.29 -50.71
N SER A 732 35.33 -21.02 -50.88
CA SER A 732 35.97 -20.25 -51.98
C SER A 732 35.54 -18.79 -52.23
N ALA A 733 36.17 -17.87 -51.49
CA ALA A 733 36.91 -16.76 -52.08
C ALA A 733 37.93 -16.20 -51.07
N GLN A 734 39.21 -16.47 -51.29
CA GLN A 734 40.32 -15.89 -50.53
C GLN A 734 40.69 -14.49 -51.11
N PRO A 735 41.49 -13.66 -50.40
CA PRO A 735 41.02 -12.44 -49.78
C PRO A 735 41.67 -11.18 -50.39
N LYS A 736 41.05 -10.01 -50.19
CA LYS A 736 41.77 -8.74 -50.23
C LYS A 736 41.70 -8.05 -48.88
N GLN A 737 42.90 -7.79 -48.35
CA GLN A 737 43.16 -7.11 -47.10
C GLN A 737 42.64 -5.66 -47.12
N ALA A 738 42.00 -5.33 -46.00
CA ALA A 738 42.02 -4.08 -45.25
C ALA A 738 41.88 -2.76 -46.03
N GLU A 739 40.71 -2.13 -45.86
CA GLU A 739 40.65 -0.73 -45.44
C GLU A 739 39.41 -0.52 -44.57
N ALA A 740 39.60 0.15 -43.43
CA ALA A 740 38.55 0.45 -42.47
C ALA A 740 37.47 1.32 -43.13
N ALA A 741 36.23 0.82 -43.21
CA ALA A 741 35.10 1.61 -43.67
C ALA A 741 33.81 1.28 -42.91
N SER A 742 33.46 2.19 -42.00
CA SER A 742 32.09 2.66 -41.70
C SER A 742 30.97 1.61 -41.74
N THR A 743 30.63 1.07 -40.57
CA THR A 743 29.38 0.32 -40.34
C THR A 743 28.17 1.25 -40.47
N SER A 744 27.57 1.31 -41.66
CA SER A 744 26.20 1.79 -41.82
C SER A 744 25.24 0.62 -41.62
N PRO A 745 24.21 0.72 -40.75
CA PRO A 745 23.26 -0.36 -40.52
C PRO A 745 22.46 -0.71 -41.79
N LYS A 746 22.18 -2.00 -41.99
CA LYS A 746 21.34 -2.48 -43.10
C LYS A 746 19.94 -1.84 -43.02
N PRO A 747 19.34 -1.43 -44.15
CA PRO A 747 18.01 -0.85 -44.15
C PRO A 747 16.96 -1.85 -43.66
N LEU A 748 16.13 -1.42 -42.73
CA LEU A 748 15.00 -2.17 -42.19
C LEU A 748 13.99 -2.49 -43.30
N THR A 749 13.49 -3.72 -43.32
CA THR A 749 12.30 -4.11 -44.09
C THR A 749 11.08 -3.33 -43.59
N GLU A 750 10.18 -2.98 -44.50
CA GLU A 750 8.99 -2.18 -44.19
C GLU A 750 8.07 -2.92 -43.19
N ILE A 751 7.74 -2.27 -42.07
CA ILE A 751 6.88 -2.83 -41.02
C ILE A 751 5.43 -2.53 -41.39
N GLN A 752 4.62 -3.58 -41.59
CA GLN A 752 3.18 -3.45 -41.86
C GLN A 752 2.38 -3.85 -40.62
N ALA A 753 1.56 -2.93 -40.10
CA ALA A 753 0.65 -3.18 -38.99
C ALA A 753 -0.75 -2.67 -39.33
N PRO A 754 -1.82 -3.44 -39.08
CA PRO A 754 -3.19 -2.98 -39.29
C PRO A 754 -3.52 -1.86 -38.28
N ILE A 755 -4.07 -0.75 -38.77
CA ILE A 755 -4.52 0.39 -37.95
C ILE A 755 -5.94 0.78 -38.35
N SER A 756 -6.70 1.33 -37.39
CA SER A 756 -8.04 1.87 -37.69
C SER A 756 -7.96 3.15 -38.53
N LEU A 757 -8.98 3.42 -39.34
CA LEU A 757 -9.03 4.62 -40.19
C LEU A 757 -8.94 5.92 -39.38
N GLY A 758 -9.64 5.97 -38.24
CA GLY A 758 -9.60 7.07 -37.29
C GLY A 758 -8.20 7.30 -36.73
N GLU A 759 -7.46 6.24 -36.40
CA GLU A 759 -6.08 6.34 -35.91
C GLU A 759 -5.09 6.80 -37.00
N LEU A 760 -5.27 6.35 -38.25
CA LEU A 760 -4.50 6.83 -39.39
C LEU A 760 -4.66 8.34 -39.60
N ILE A 761 -5.91 8.82 -39.64
CA ILE A 761 -6.23 10.24 -39.84
C ILE A 761 -5.75 11.07 -38.65
N ASP A 762 -5.90 10.56 -37.43
CA ASP A 762 -5.43 11.21 -36.21
C ASP A 762 -3.91 11.43 -36.23
N LYS A 763 -3.12 10.40 -36.55
CA LYS A 763 -1.66 10.52 -36.73
C LYS A 763 -1.30 11.56 -37.78
N ILE A 764 -1.99 11.59 -38.92
CA ILE A 764 -1.77 12.58 -39.98
C ILE A 764 -2.00 14.01 -39.45
N THR A 765 -3.10 14.24 -38.72
CA THR A 765 -3.42 15.57 -38.17
C THR A 765 -2.41 16.03 -37.11
N ILE A 766 -1.91 15.12 -36.26
CA ILE A 766 -0.86 15.41 -35.27
C ILE A 766 0.45 15.78 -35.96
N LEU A 767 0.87 15.01 -36.97
CA LEU A 767 2.08 15.31 -37.73
C LEU A 767 1.94 16.63 -38.51
N GLN A 768 0.73 16.99 -38.96
CA GLN A 768 0.46 18.30 -39.54
C GLN A 768 0.67 19.42 -38.52
N ILE A 769 0.17 19.29 -37.30
CA ILE A 769 0.38 20.29 -36.24
C ILE A 769 1.86 20.39 -35.88
N LYS A 770 2.53 19.25 -35.64
CA LYS A 770 3.98 19.19 -35.37
C LYS A 770 4.79 19.89 -36.46
N SER A 771 4.40 19.73 -37.74
CA SER A 771 5.11 20.37 -38.85
C SER A 771 5.06 21.91 -38.84
N ASN A 772 4.10 22.52 -38.14
CA ASN A 772 4.03 23.97 -38.00
C ASN A 772 4.94 24.51 -36.88
N HIS A 773 5.43 23.64 -35.99
CA HIS A 773 6.20 24.01 -34.79
C HIS A 773 7.65 23.50 -34.81
N LEU A 774 8.00 22.62 -35.74
CA LEU A 774 9.34 22.04 -35.85
C LEU A 774 10.17 22.73 -36.95
N GLN A 775 11.49 22.65 -36.82
CA GLN A 775 12.46 23.14 -37.81
C GLN A 775 13.58 22.10 -38.03
N GLY A 776 14.33 22.25 -39.11
CA GLY A 776 15.49 21.41 -39.43
C GLY A 776 15.15 19.92 -39.60
N LYS A 777 16.07 19.05 -39.19
CA LYS A 777 15.97 17.59 -39.38
C LYS A 777 14.71 16.97 -38.75
N ALA A 778 14.20 17.55 -37.67
CA ALA A 778 12.97 17.10 -37.04
C ALA A 778 11.72 17.37 -37.92
N LEU A 779 11.69 18.52 -38.61
CA LEU A 779 10.63 18.84 -39.56
C LEU A 779 10.66 17.90 -40.77
N GLU A 780 11.86 17.63 -41.31
CA GLU A 780 12.05 16.71 -42.45
C GLU A 780 11.54 15.30 -42.13
N ASN A 781 11.86 14.78 -40.93
CA ASN A 781 11.39 13.47 -40.49
C ASN A 781 9.86 13.41 -40.37
N VAL A 782 9.25 14.42 -39.74
CA VAL A 782 7.80 14.51 -39.57
C VAL A 782 7.08 14.65 -40.91
N GLN A 783 7.63 15.42 -41.86
CA GLN A 783 7.08 15.53 -43.20
C GLN A 783 7.16 14.22 -43.96
N LYS A 784 8.27 13.48 -43.86
CA LYS A 784 8.44 12.16 -44.48
C LYS A 784 7.43 11.15 -43.95
N GLU A 785 7.25 11.09 -42.63
CA GLU A 785 6.26 10.23 -41.98
C GLU A 785 4.83 10.60 -42.40
N ARG A 786 4.49 11.89 -42.36
CA ARG A 786 3.17 12.38 -42.77
C ARG A 786 2.86 12.06 -44.22
N SER A 787 3.83 12.25 -45.12
CA SER A 787 3.66 11.93 -46.55
C SER A 787 3.42 10.44 -46.78
N ALA A 788 4.11 9.55 -46.07
CA ALA A 788 3.88 8.11 -46.16
C ALA A 788 2.46 7.74 -45.70
N LEU A 789 2.02 8.26 -44.55
CA LEU A 789 0.67 8.01 -44.04
C LEU A 789 -0.42 8.62 -44.93
N GLN A 790 -0.19 9.80 -45.51
CA GLN A 790 -1.12 10.42 -46.45
C GLN A 790 -1.26 9.59 -47.73
N GLN A 791 -0.17 9.03 -48.25
CA GLN A 791 -0.22 8.09 -49.38
C GLN A 791 -1.04 6.85 -49.05
N THR A 792 -0.91 6.31 -47.83
CA THR A 792 -1.75 5.20 -47.36
C THR A 792 -3.22 5.59 -47.32
N LEU A 793 -3.56 6.79 -46.83
CA LEU A 793 -4.93 7.28 -46.77
C LEU A 793 -5.52 7.52 -48.18
N ASP A 794 -4.75 8.16 -49.07
CA ASP A 794 -5.17 8.44 -50.45
C ASP A 794 -5.40 7.15 -51.24
N ALA A 795 -4.61 6.10 -50.97
CA ALA A 795 -4.78 4.78 -51.58
C ALA A 795 -6.06 4.05 -51.19
N LEU A 796 -6.74 4.46 -50.10
CA LEU A 796 -8.03 3.90 -49.69
C LEU A 796 -9.19 4.44 -50.54
N ASP A 797 -9.00 5.50 -51.33
CA ASP A 797 -10.03 6.18 -52.14
C ASP A 797 -11.29 6.55 -51.32
N LEU A 798 -11.09 6.94 -50.05
CA LEU A 798 -12.15 7.32 -49.11
C LEU A 798 -12.24 8.84 -48.95
N GLN A 799 -13.41 9.41 -49.23
CA GLN A 799 -13.71 10.82 -48.93
C GLN A 799 -14.30 10.95 -47.52
N VAL A 800 -13.44 11.13 -46.52
CA VAL A 800 -13.86 11.39 -45.13
C VAL A 800 -14.36 12.84 -44.99
N ASP A 801 -15.44 13.05 -44.24
CA ASP A 801 -16.08 14.35 -44.03
C ASP A 801 -15.04 15.36 -43.52
N PRO A 802 -14.77 16.45 -44.26
CA PRO A 802 -13.82 17.48 -43.85
C PRO A 802 -14.12 18.06 -42.47
N LYS A 803 -15.39 18.06 -42.03
CA LYS A 803 -15.78 18.53 -40.70
C LYS A 803 -15.26 17.63 -39.58
N LEU A 804 -15.20 16.32 -39.79
CA LEU A 804 -14.65 15.36 -38.81
C LEU A 804 -13.14 15.52 -38.70
N ILE A 805 -12.46 15.67 -39.83
CA ILE A 805 -11.01 15.91 -39.88
C ILE A 805 -10.69 17.24 -39.18
N GLN A 806 -11.48 18.29 -39.43
CA GLN A 806 -11.30 19.59 -38.81
C GLN A 806 -11.52 19.55 -37.29
N ARG A 807 -12.58 18.88 -36.81
CA ARG A 807 -12.82 18.66 -35.36
C ARG A 807 -11.66 17.92 -34.69
N LEU A 808 -11.12 16.89 -35.33
CA LEU A 808 -9.99 16.11 -34.81
C LEU A 808 -8.72 16.97 -34.73
N LYS A 809 -8.48 17.78 -35.76
CA LYS A 809 -7.36 18.72 -35.80
C LYS A 809 -7.45 19.79 -34.71
N GLU A 810 -8.64 20.33 -34.44
CA GLU A 810 -8.87 21.29 -33.36
C GLU A 810 -8.52 20.68 -31.99
N VAL A 811 -9.01 19.47 -31.70
CA VAL A 811 -8.68 18.79 -30.43
C VAL A 811 -7.19 18.49 -30.30
N ASN A 812 -6.53 18.06 -31.39
CA ASN A 812 -5.09 17.83 -31.38
C ASN A 812 -4.29 19.13 -31.22
N GLN A 813 -4.79 20.26 -31.72
CA GLN A 813 -4.17 21.57 -31.51
C GLN A 813 -4.31 22.02 -30.05
N ASP A 814 -5.48 21.82 -29.44
CA ASP A 814 -5.71 22.11 -28.03
C ASP A 814 -4.81 21.26 -27.12
N LEU A 815 -4.69 19.96 -27.41
CA LEU A 815 -3.77 19.05 -26.70
C LEU A 815 -2.32 19.55 -26.76
N TRP A 816 -1.86 19.95 -27.95
CA TRP A 816 -0.50 20.47 -28.11
C TRP A 816 -0.25 21.71 -27.24
N LEU A 817 -1.20 22.66 -27.22
CA LEU A 817 -1.09 23.88 -26.42
C LEU A 817 -1.13 23.60 -24.92
N ILE A 818 -1.97 22.64 -24.48
CA ILE A 818 -2.03 22.22 -23.07
C ILE A 818 -0.70 21.58 -22.67
N GLU A 819 -0.17 20.65 -23.46
CA GLU A 819 1.11 20.00 -23.17
C GLU A 819 2.27 21.00 -23.13
N ASP A 820 2.29 22.00 -24.01
CA ASP A 820 3.33 23.03 -24.00
C ASP A 820 3.22 23.93 -22.76
N ALA A 821 2.00 24.30 -22.36
CA ALA A 821 1.75 25.02 -21.12
C ALA A 821 2.16 24.20 -19.87
N ILE A 822 1.97 22.88 -19.90
CA ILE A 822 2.47 21.97 -18.85
C ILE A 822 4.01 22.02 -18.83
N ARG A 823 4.68 21.87 -19.96
CA ARG A 823 6.15 21.94 -20.05
C ARG A 823 6.69 23.29 -19.57
N ASP A 824 5.97 24.39 -19.81
CA ASP A 824 6.32 25.70 -19.26
C ASP A 824 6.22 25.73 -17.73
N GLN A 825 5.16 25.16 -17.16
CA GLN A 825 5.04 25.02 -15.71
C GLN A 825 6.17 24.14 -15.13
N GLU A 826 6.53 23.03 -15.79
CA GLU A 826 7.64 22.15 -15.39
C GLU A 826 8.99 22.87 -15.42
N ARG A 827 9.27 23.62 -16.50
CA ARG A 827 10.48 24.46 -16.62
C ARG A 827 10.59 25.47 -15.49
N GLN A 828 9.45 26.02 -15.05
CA GLN A 828 9.35 26.97 -13.95
C GLN A 828 9.28 26.28 -12.57
N LYS A 829 9.26 24.95 -12.52
CA LYS A 829 9.03 24.13 -11.32
C LYS A 829 7.75 24.54 -10.55
N ASN A 830 6.74 25.02 -11.27
CA ASN A 830 5.47 25.45 -10.70
C ASN A 830 4.41 24.35 -10.84
N PHE A 831 4.29 23.51 -9.82
CA PHE A 831 3.37 22.37 -9.79
C PHE A 831 2.05 22.67 -9.05
N GLY A 832 1.67 23.95 -8.98
CA GLY A 832 0.46 24.40 -8.29
C GLY A 832 -0.84 24.13 -9.06
N GLU A 833 -1.90 24.84 -8.69
CA GLU A 833 -3.26 24.66 -9.25
C GLU A 833 -3.34 24.75 -10.78
N THR A 834 -2.54 25.64 -11.39
CA THR A 834 -2.51 25.78 -12.86
C THR A 834 -1.96 24.53 -13.54
N PHE A 835 -0.89 23.93 -13.00
CA PHE A 835 -0.32 22.69 -13.50
C PHE A 835 -1.32 21.53 -13.39
N ILE A 836 -1.95 21.37 -12.22
CA ILE A 836 -2.95 20.32 -11.99
C ILE A 836 -4.15 20.47 -12.93
N ARG A 837 -4.65 21.70 -13.12
CA ARG A 837 -5.75 21.99 -14.05
C ARG A 837 -5.38 21.63 -15.49
N LEU A 838 -4.18 22.03 -15.95
CA LEU A 838 -3.70 21.70 -17.29
C LEU A 838 -3.55 20.19 -17.48
N ALA A 839 -2.98 19.48 -16.50
CA ALA A 839 -2.84 18.02 -16.52
C ALA A 839 -4.19 17.32 -16.61
N ARG A 840 -5.21 17.79 -15.86
CA ARG A 840 -6.58 17.26 -15.96
C ARG A 840 -7.23 17.51 -17.32
N SER A 841 -6.98 18.67 -17.93
CA SER A 841 -7.51 18.98 -19.26
C SER A 841 -6.96 18.05 -20.36
N VAL A 842 -5.79 17.43 -20.17
CA VAL A 842 -5.25 16.43 -21.11
C VAL A 842 -6.20 15.23 -21.25
N TYR A 843 -6.72 14.71 -20.13
CA TYR A 843 -7.67 13.59 -20.14
C TYR A 843 -8.96 13.95 -20.89
N GLN A 844 -9.53 15.12 -20.57
CA GLN A 844 -10.75 15.61 -21.22
C GLN A 844 -10.59 15.77 -22.74
N GLN A 845 -9.45 16.27 -23.22
CA GLN A 845 -9.21 16.40 -24.65
C GLN A 845 -8.93 15.04 -25.31
N ASN A 846 -8.24 14.12 -24.62
CA ASN A 846 -8.07 12.75 -25.12
C ASN A 846 -9.40 12.01 -25.28
N ASP A 847 -10.37 12.23 -24.40
CA ASP A 847 -11.72 11.65 -24.52
C ASP A 847 -12.44 12.19 -25.75
N ARG A 848 -12.41 13.52 -25.95
CA ARG A 848 -12.99 14.17 -27.13
C ARG A 848 -12.33 13.67 -28.42
N ARG A 849 -11.00 13.49 -28.43
CA ARG A 849 -10.24 12.93 -29.54
C ARG A 849 -10.67 11.49 -29.85
N SER A 850 -10.81 10.65 -28.83
CA SER A 850 -11.26 9.26 -28.98
C SER A 850 -12.70 9.14 -29.47
N ILE A 851 -13.62 10.01 -29.04
CA ILE A 851 -14.99 10.05 -29.55
C ILE A 851 -15.01 10.35 -31.06
N ILE A 852 -14.22 11.34 -31.50
CA ILE A 852 -14.15 11.70 -32.93
C ILE A 852 -13.54 10.55 -33.75
N LYS A 853 -12.47 9.90 -33.25
CA LYS A 853 -11.89 8.72 -33.90
C LYS A 853 -12.89 7.57 -34.02
N ARG A 854 -13.68 7.32 -32.98
CA ARG A 854 -14.74 6.30 -33.01
C ARG A 854 -15.81 6.65 -34.03
N GLU A 855 -16.25 7.91 -34.07
CA GLU A 855 -17.21 8.41 -35.07
C GLU A 855 -16.70 8.12 -36.49
N ILE A 856 -15.46 8.51 -36.82
CA ILE A 856 -14.81 8.21 -38.11
C ILE A 856 -14.79 6.68 -38.37
N ASN A 857 -14.33 5.88 -37.41
CA ASN A 857 -14.24 4.44 -37.59
C ASN A 857 -15.60 3.79 -37.88
N THR A 858 -16.63 4.17 -37.13
CA THR A 858 -17.99 3.62 -37.29
C THR A 858 -18.69 4.10 -38.57
N THR A 859 -18.54 5.38 -38.92
CA THR A 859 -19.20 5.97 -40.11
C THR A 859 -18.63 5.40 -41.41
N TYR A 860 -17.33 5.11 -41.45
CA TYR A 860 -16.63 4.66 -42.67
C TYR A 860 -16.30 3.16 -42.67
N GLY A 861 -16.91 2.37 -41.77
CA GLY A 861 -16.81 0.91 -41.79
C GLY A 861 -15.41 0.36 -41.54
N SER A 862 -14.59 1.04 -40.72
CA SER A 862 -13.27 0.57 -40.33
C SER A 862 -13.37 -0.80 -39.65
N SER A 863 -12.56 -1.77 -40.09
CA SER A 863 -12.50 -3.13 -39.51
C SER A 863 -12.03 -3.13 -38.05
N LEU A 864 -11.34 -2.07 -37.65
CA LEU A 864 -10.93 -1.80 -36.28
C LEU A 864 -11.65 -0.55 -35.77
N VAL A 865 -12.32 -0.65 -34.63
CA VAL A 865 -12.94 0.48 -33.93
C VAL A 865 -12.32 0.55 -32.55
N GLU A 866 -11.60 1.65 -32.26
CA GLU A 866 -11.03 1.87 -30.93
C GLU A 866 -12.16 2.13 -29.92
N GLU A 867 -12.21 1.33 -28.85
CA GLU A 867 -13.09 1.55 -27.70
C GLU A 867 -12.29 2.12 -26.53
N LYS A 868 -12.59 3.36 -26.17
CA LYS A 868 -12.15 3.99 -24.92
C LYS A 868 -13.39 4.47 -24.18
N ALA A 869 -13.66 3.88 -23.02
CA ALA A 869 -14.76 4.24 -22.15
C ALA A 869 -14.21 5.05 -20.96
N TYR A 870 -14.48 6.35 -20.97
CA TYR A 870 -14.24 7.23 -19.81
C TYR A 870 -15.52 7.97 -19.38
N GLN A 871 -16.71 7.52 -19.83
CA GLN A 871 -17.97 8.24 -19.60
C GLN A 871 -18.49 8.22 -18.15
N ASP A 872 -17.87 7.45 -17.25
CA ASP A 872 -18.27 7.36 -15.84
C ASP A 872 -17.30 8.06 -14.87
N TYR A 873 -16.41 8.95 -15.34
CA TYR A 873 -15.49 9.73 -14.49
C TYR A 873 -15.84 11.22 -14.38
#